data_AF-A0A7J7DQJ8-F1
#
_entry.id   AF-A0A7J7DQJ8-F1
#
_cell.length_a   1.000
_cell.length_b   1.000
_cell.length_c   1.000
_cell.angle_alpha   90.00
_cell.angle_beta   90.00
_cell.angle_gamma   90.00
#
_symmetry.space_group_name_H-M   'P 1'
#
loop_
_entity.id
_entity.type
_entity.pdbx_description
1 polymer ?
#
loop_
_entity_poly.entity_id
_entity_poly.type
_entity_poly.pdbx_seq_one_letter_code
_entity_poly.pdbx_strand_id
1 'polypeptide(L)'
;MRRRSTLAVFALLLLFLASSSYGSQSGTRKTGRSSVFSLFNLKETSRFWSEAVIRSDFDDLESSSHGKMAVVNYTNAGNIASYLKLQEVDSIYLPVPVNFMFIGFEGKGNQEFKLRPEELERWFTKIDHIIEHTRIPHIGEVLTPFYKISVDKEQPHHLPIVSHINYNFSVHAIQMGEKVTSIFERAISVAAHKDGVSGNRDEGDALWQVDIDLMDVLFTSLVEYLHLENAYNVFILNPKHDAKRPKYGYRRGLSQSEITFLKENKNLQTKILQSESTADNVLAIDKIKRPLYEKHPMSKFAWTVMEDTDTVEWYNICLDALNAVENLYQGKDTADIIQTKVLQLLKGKNQDMRLLMAKELKSGSFNGFHAECLTDTWIGKDRWAFIDLTAGPFTWGPAVGGEGVRTELSLPNVQKTIGAVEEISEDEAENHLQNAIQEKFALFGDKEHQAIDILLAEIDIYELFAFKHCKGRKVKLSLCEELDERMRDLKNELKSFEGEEYDESHKRKAIEALKRMENWNLFSDTYEEFQNYTVARDTFLAHLGATLWGSMRHMISPSIADGAFHYYEKISFQLFFITQEKVRNIKQLPVDLNALMDGLSSLLLPSQKAIFGQQMLPLSEDPALAMAFSVARRAAAVPLLLVNGTYRKTIRTYLDSSILQYQLQRLNDDGSLKGAHAHSKSTLEVPVFWFIHGEPLLVDKHYQAKALSDMVVVVQSEPSSWESHLECNGESLLWDLRRPIKAALTAVSEHLAGLLPLHLVYSQAHETAIEDWIWSVGCNPFSITSQGWHISLFQSDTIARSYIITTLEESIQLVNSAIHRLLLERTSEKSFKLFQSPERELVKKYNYVVSLWRRISTLTGELRYVDSMRLLYTLEDASRGFADQVNATIALLHPVHCTRERKVHVVFDATTIPAFLVVLVILYLVLKPRRPKPKIN
;
A
#
# COMPACT_ATOMS: atom_id res chain seq x y z
N MET A 1 -19.17 -2.58 -88.68
CA MET A 1 -20.62 -2.33 -88.49
C MET A 1 -21.20 -3.39 -87.56
N ARG A 2 -21.74 -2.95 -86.41
CA ARG A 2 -22.73 -3.57 -85.47
C ARG A 2 -22.48 -5.02 -84.98
N ARG A 3 -22.15 -5.39 -83.72
CA ARG A 3 -22.38 -4.84 -82.34
C ARG A 3 -23.86 -4.47 -82.09
N ARG A 4 -24.57 -4.83 -81.02
CA ARG A 4 -24.27 -5.27 -79.63
C ARG A 4 -25.61 -5.68 -78.98
N SER A 5 -25.55 -6.40 -77.86
CA SER A 5 -26.59 -6.51 -76.80
C SER A 5 -27.36 -7.84 -76.64
N THR A 6 -26.63 -8.94 -76.41
CA THR A 6 -27.13 -10.09 -75.62
C THR A 6 -26.00 -10.80 -74.86
N LEU A 7 -24.96 -10.03 -74.46
CA LEU A 7 -23.75 -10.50 -73.77
C LEU A 7 -23.30 -9.41 -72.78
N ALA A 8 -24.10 -9.11 -71.76
CA ALA A 8 -23.75 -8.11 -70.73
C ALA A 8 -24.36 -8.30 -69.33
N VAL A 9 -25.11 -9.37 -69.03
CA VAL A 9 -25.69 -9.53 -67.66
C VAL A 9 -25.28 -10.84 -66.96
N PHE A 10 -24.78 -11.85 -67.69
CA PHE A 10 -24.40 -13.13 -67.09
C PHE A 10 -22.89 -13.32 -66.85
N ALA A 11 -22.06 -12.30 -67.13
CA ALA A 11 -20.60 -12.36 -66.99
C ALA A 11 -20.02 -11.45 -65.88
N LEU A 12 -20.86 -10.81 -65.06
CA LEU A 12 -20.41 -9.96 -63.94
C LEU A 12 -20.60 -10.58 -62.54
N LEU A 13 -21.13 -11.81 -62.45
CA LEU A 13 -21.40 -12.50 -61.18
C LEU A 13 -20.55 -13.76 -60.95
N LEU A 14 -19.62 -14.06 -61.88
CA LEU A 14 -18.74 -15.24 -61.84
C LEU A 14 -17.24 -14.87 -61.86
N LEU A 15 -16.88 -13.71 -61.30
CA LEU A 15 -15.49 -13.25 -61.17
C LEU A 15 -15.11 -12.74 -59.76
N PHE A 16 -15.80 -13.19 -58.71
CA PHE A 16 -15.35 -12.99 -57.33
C PHE A 16 -15.51 -14.22 -56.41
N LEU A 17 -15.55 -15.42 -56.98
CA LEU A 17 -15.51 -16.67 -56.21
C LEU A 17 -14.44 -17.63 -56.78
N ALA A 18 -13.54 -18.05 -55.89
CA ALA A 18 -12.29 -18.83 -56.07
C ALA A 18 -11.13 -17.99 -56.62
N SER A 19 -9.96 -17.87 -55.98
CA SER A 19 -9.27 -18.68 -54.96
C SER A 19 -8.03 -17.89 -54.50
N SER A 20 -7.77 -17.68 -53.22
CA SER A 20 -6.82 -18.48 -52.43
C SER A 20 -7.05 -18.23 -50.93
N SER A 21 -7.43 -19.25 -50.15
CA SER A 21 -6.54 -20.04 -49.30
C SER A 21 -5.71 -19.21 -48.32
N TYR A 22 -6.07 -19.24 -47.03
CA TYR A 22 -5.16 -19.55 -45.92
C TYR A 22 -5.92 -19.69 -44.59
N GLY A 23 -5.74 -20.85 -43.94
CA GLY A 23 -5.61 -21.01 -42.49
C GLY A 23 -6.79 -20.65 -41.58
N SER A 24 -7.39 -21.67 -40.97
CA SER A 24 -8.10 -21.50 -39.70
C SER A 24 -7.11 -21.01 -38.63
N GLN A 25 -7.38 -19.87 -38.03
CA GLN A 25 -6.79 -19.52 -36.74
C GLN A 25 -7.90 -19.24 -35.73
N SER A 26 -7.88 -20.05 -34.68
CA SER A 26 -8.51 -19.81 -33.39
C SER A 26 -8.25 -18.37 -32.96
N GLY A 27 -9.33 -17.58 -32.87
CA GLY A 27 -9.26 -16.21 -32.38
C GLY A 27 -9.09 -16.19 -30.86
N THR A 28 -7.87 -16.45 -30.38
CA THR A 28 -7.43 -16.01 -29.07
C THR A 28 -7.52 -14.48 -29.04
N ARG A 29 -8.48 -13.93 -28.30
CA ARG A 29 -8.50 -12.51 -27.91
C ARG A 29 -7.23 -12.23 -27.10
N LYS A 30 -6.19 -11.76 -27.77
CA LYS A 30 -5.08 -11.05 -27.14
C LYS A 30 -5.63 -9.72 -26.63
N THR A 31 -5.78 -9.60 -25.32
CA THR A 31 -5.84 -8.33 -24.62
C THR A 31 -4.51 -7.61 -24.82
N GLY A 32 -4.43 -6.78 -25.86
CA GLY A 32 -3.36 -5.82 -26.02
C GLY A 32 -3.52 -4.72 -24.97
N ARG A 33 -2.94 -4.92 -23.78
CA ARG A 33 -2.55 -3.81 -22.91
C ARG A 33 -1.50 -3.00 -23.68
N SER A 34 -1.79 -1.76 -23.99
CA SER A 34 -0.78 -0.80 -24.44
C SER A 34 0.19 -0.56 -23.30
N SER A 35 1.45 -0.95 -23.50
CA SER A 35 2.56 -0.67 -22.60
C SER A 35 2.85 0.83 -22.53
N VAL A 36 2.86 1.34 -21.30
CA VAL A 36 3.92 2.11 -20.63
C VAL A 36 4.88 2.95 -21.52
N PHE A 37 5.06 4.21 -21.10
CA PHE A 37 6.04 5.23 -21.49
C PHE A 37 5.63 6.29 -22.52
N SER A 38 5.13 7.40 -21.99
CA SER A 38 5.39 8.75 -22.52
C SER A 38 5.59 9.71 -21.33
N LEU A 39 6.72 9.56 -20.64
CA LEU A 39 7.22 10.57 -19.71
C LEU A 39 7.63 11.79 -20.55
N PHE A 40 7.18 12.98 -20.16
CA PHE A 40 7.52 14.29 -20.73
C PHE A 40 6.75 14.74 -22.00
N ASN A 41 5.42 14.74 -21.95
CA ASN A 41 4.64 15.77 -22.68
C ASN A 41 3.22 15.93 -22.11
N LEU A 42 3.09 16.47 -20.89
CA LEU A 42 1.80 16.90 -20.36
C LEU A 42 1.46 18.28 -20.95
N LYS A 43 0.66 18.30 -22.02
CA LYS A 43 -0.11 19.50 -22.36
C LYS A 43 -1.02 19.84 -21.18
N GLU A 44 -1.14 21.11 -20.81
CA GLU A 44 -2.00 21.68 -19.76
C GLU A 44 -3.52 21.37 -19.90
N THR A 45 -3.93 20.47 -20.80
CA THR A 45 -5.32 20.12 -21.11
C THR A 45 -5.66 18.64 -20.88
N SER A 46 -4.80 17.88 -20.19
CA SER A 46 -5.08 16.47 -19.86
C SER A 46 -6.18 16.37 -18.78
N ARG A 47 -7.35 15.84 -19.16
CA ARG A 47 -8.55 15.67 -18.31
C ARG A 47 -8.40 14.56 -17.26
N PHE A 48 -7.42 14.69 -16.37
CA PHE A 48 -7.09 13.72 -15.33
C PHE A 48 -7.35 14.32 -13.93
N TRP A 49 -8.58 14.82 -13.71
CA TRP A 49 -9.02 15.65 -12.57
C TRP A 49 -8.71 17.14 -12.70
N SER A 50 -9.42 17.83 -13.59
CA SER A 50 -9.75 19.24 -13.32
C SER A 50 -11.04 19.28 -12.50
N GLU A 51 -11.22 20.33 -11.68
CA GLU A 51 -12.50 20.70 -11.04
C GLU A 51 -13.71 20.62 -12.01
N ALA A 52 -13.49 20.64 -13.33
CA ALA A 52 -14.54 20.49 -14.33
C ALA A 52 -15.12 19.06 -14.47
N VAL A 53 -14.43 18.00 -14.00
CA VAL A 53 -14.97 16.63 -13.98
C VAL A 53 -15.77 16.38 -12.70
N ILE A 54 -15.41 17.06 -11.61
CA ILE A 54 -16.22 17.16 -10.39
C ILE A 54 -16.98 18.48 -10.46
N ARG A 55 -17.95 18.60 -11.36
CA ARG A 55 -18.86 19.76 -11.40
C ARG A 55 -19.31 20.13 -9.98
N SER A 56 -18.78 21.23 -9.46
CA SER A 56 -19.61 22.24 -8.80
C SER A 56 -20.71 22.61 -9.80
N ASP A 57 -21.95 22.43 -9.38
CA ASP A 57 -23.17 22.51 -10.18
C ASP A 57 -23.43 21.28 -11.06
N PHE A 58 -23.94 20.22 -10.42
CA PHE A 58 -24.91 19.38 -11.12
C PHE A 58 -26.25 20.08 -11.03
N ASP A 59 -26.71 20.61 -12.17
CA ASP A 59 -28.12 20.51 -12.52
C ASP A 59 -28.56 19.11 -12.11
N ASP A 60 -29.53 19.01 -11.20
CA ASP A 60 -30.28 17.80 -10.99
C ASP A 60 -30.59 17.21 -12.38
N LEU A 61 -30.54 15.88 -12.55
CA LEU A 61 -31.10 15.25 -13.75
C LEU A 61 -32.59 15.64 -13.79
N GLU A 62 -32.87 16.80 -14.38
CA GLU A 62 -34.20 17.35 -14.48
C GLU A 62 -34.94 16.43 -15.44
N SER A 63 -36.04 15.87 -14.97
CA SER A 63 -36.95 15.10 -15.82
C SER A 63 -37.25 15.92 -17.05
N SER A 64 -36.95 15.38 -18.24
CA SER A 64 -37.15 16.12 -19.49
C SER A 64 -38.63 16.53 -19.62
N SER A 65 -38.88 17.81 -19.89
CA SER A 65 -40.23 18.35 -19.97
C SER A 65 -41.06 17.63 -21.04
N HIS A 66 -42.27 17.22 -20.66
CA HIS A 66 -43.12 16.35 -21.46
C HIS A 66 -43.61 17.04 -22.74
N GLY A 67 -43.03 16.64 -23.88
CA GLY A 67 -43.45 17.08 -25.22
C GLY A 67 -43.13 16.04 -26.30
N LYS A 68 -43.61 16.26 -27.53
CA LYS A 68 -43.32 15.40 -28.69
C LYS A 68 -41.82 15.21 -28.96
N MET A 69 -40.98 16.15 -28.52
CA MET A 69 -39.53 16.07 -28.59
C MET A 69 -38.93 15.02 -27.63
N ALA A 70 -39.58 14.72 -26.50
CA ALA A 70 -39.09 13.73 -25.53
C ALA A 70 -39.15 12.29 -26.09
N VAL A 71 -40.20 11.97 -26.86
CA VAL A 71 -40.31 10.68 -27.57
C VAL A 71 -39.16 10.52 -28.57
N VAL A 72 -38.86 11.58 -29.33
CA VAL A 72 -37.79 11.59 -30.34
C VAL A 72 -36.42 11.45 -29.68
N ASN A 73 -36.19 12.16 -28.57
CA ASN A 73 -34.95 12.04 -27.79
C ASN A 73 -34.78 10.63 -27.21
N TYR A 74 -35.86 10.02 -26.73
CA TYR A 74 -35.85 8.65 -26.22
C TYR A 74 -35.51 7.64 -27.32
N THR A 75 -36.17 7.71 -28.48
CA THR A 75 -35.88 6.81 -29.60
C THR A 75 -34.49 7.01 -30.20
N ASN A 76 -33.97 8.24 -30.22
CA ASN A 76 -32.66 8.55 -30.77
C ASN A 76 -31.50 8.13 -29.83
N ALA A 77 -31.75 7.99 -28.53
CA ALA A 77 -30.74 7.57 -27.56
C ALA A 77 -30.27 6.12 -27.74
N GLY A 78 -31.03 5.29 -28.46
CA GLY A 78 -30.70 3.89 -28.76
C GLY A 78 -30.86 2.91 -27.58
N ASN A 79 -30.52 3.33 -26.36
CA ASN A 79 -30.70 2.56 -25.12
C ASN A 79 -31.10 3.45 -23.94
N ILE A 80 -31.63 2.83 -22.88
CA ILE A 80 -32.20 3.55 -21.73
C ILE A 80 -31.11 4.27 -20.92
N ALA A 81 -29.95 3.64 -20.72
CA ALA A 81 -28.85 4.26 -19.98
C ALA A 81 -28.35 5.54 -20.67
N SER A 82 -28.22 5.54 -22.00
CA SER A 82 -27.82 6.70 -22.80
C SER A 82 -28.87 7.81 -22.79
N TYR A 83 -30.15 7.45 -22.75
CA TYR A 83 -31.23 8.43 -22.59
C TYR A 83 -31.16 9.14 -21.23
N LEU A 84 -30.96 8.38 -20.16
CA LEU A 84 -30.80 8.91 -18.79
C LEU A 84 -29.41 9.51 -18.53
N LYS A 85 -28.48 9.41 -19.47
CA LYS A 85 -27.05 9.78 -19.33
C LYS A 85 -26.35 9.07 -18.17
N LEU A 86 -26.74 7.82 -17.88
CA LEU A 86 -26.07 6.96 -16.92
C LEU A 86 -24.84 6.30 -17.56
N GLN A 87 -23.72 6.34 -16.86
CA GLN A 87 -22.45 5.73 -17.28
C GLN A 87 -21.95 4.82 -16.16
N GLU A 88 -21.29 3.73 -16.55
CA GLU A 88 -20.59 2.86 -15.60
C GLU A 88 -19.49 3.68 -14.90
N VAL A 89 -19.31 3.45 -13.60
CA VAL A 89 -18.33 4.12 -12.77
C VAL A 89 -16.99 3.40 -12.94
N ASP A 90 -16.01 4.12 -13.50
CA ASP A 90 -14.65 3.59 -13.70
C ASP A 90 -13.83 3.62 -12.40
N SER A 91 -13.85 4.76 -11.68
CA SER A 91 -13.11 4.91 -10.43
C SER A 91 -13.64 5.99 -9.48
N ILE A 92 -13.43 5.79 -8.18
CA ILE A 92 -13.75 6.73 -7.10
C ILE A 92 -12.46 7.10 -6.35
N TYR A 93 -12.30 8.37 -6.00
CA TYR A 93 -11.10 8.88 -5.35
C TYR A 93 -11.41 9.25 -3.90
N LEU A 94 -10.67 8.65 -2.97
CA LEU A 94 -10.72 8.97 -1.55
C LEU A 94 -9.60 9.96 -1.21
N PRO A 95 -9.93 11.19 -0.79
CA PRO A 95 -8.91 12.14 -0.35
C PRO A 95 -8.15 11.62 0.88
N VAL A 96 -6.83 11.78 0.89
CA VAL A 96 -5.92 11.37 1.97
C VAL A 96 -4.98 12.53 2.32
N PRO A 97 -5.21 13.26 3.43
CA PRO A 97 -4.34 14.36 3.84
C PRO A 97 -3.05 13.86 4.50
N VAL A 98 -1.90 14.33 3.99
CA VAL A 98 -0.56 13.98 4.48
C VAL A 98 0.25 15.24 4.74
N ASN A 99 0.99 15.23 5.85
CA ASN A 99 1.96 16.26 6.20
C ASN A 99 3.38 15.67 6.18
N PHE A 100 4.29 16.28 5.42
CA PHE A 100 5.73 16.00 5.48
C PHE A 100 6.43 17.11 6.26
N MET A 101 6.91 16.78 7.46
CA MET A 101 7.50 17.75 8.39
C MET A 101 9.02 17.63 8.35
N PHE A 102 9.67 18.63 7.73
CA PHE A 102 11.12 18.69 7.58
C PHE A 102 11.76 19.43 8.76
N ILE A 103 12.61 18.73 9.53
CA ILE A 103 13.34 19.27 10.68
C ILE A 103 14.85 19.19 10.40
N GLY A 104 15.58 20.30 10.55
CA GLY A 104 17.01 20.38 10.25
C GLY A 104 17.33 20.64 8.77
N PHE A 105 16.40 21.24 8.03
CA PHE A 105 16.52 21.58 6.60
C PHE A 105 16.47 23.10 6.34
N GLU A 106 16.55 23.91 7.38
CA GLU A 106 16.58 25.37 7.36
C GLU A 106 17.99 25.95 7.20
N GLY A 107 19.01 25.08 7.15
CA GLY A 107 20.43 25.45 7.10
C GLY A 107 21.13 25.41 8.46
N LYS A 108 20.43 24.95 9.52
CA LYS A 108 20.99 24.78 10.86
C LYS A 108 21.14 23.32 11.31
N GLY A 109 20.65 22.36 10.52
CA GLY A 109 20.82 20.93 10.76
C GLY A 109 22.15 20.39 10.20
N ASN A 110 22.17 19.10 9.86
CA ASN A 110 23.37 18.45 9.31
C ASN A 110 23.81 19.10 7.98
N GLN A 111 25.13 19.25 7.80
CA GLN A 111 25.76 19.81 6.59
C GLN A 111 25.22 21.21 6.19
N GLU A 112 24.60 21.92 7.12
CA GLU A 112 23.92 23.21 6.86
C GLU A 112 22.97 23.14 5.65
N PHE A 113 22.38 21.96 5.41
CA PHE A 113 21.59 21.70 4.22
C PHE A 113 20.27 22.47 4.30
N LYS A 114 20.04 23.34 3.30
CA LYS A 114 18.83 24.16 3.21
C LYS A 114 17.94 23.69 2.08
N LEU A 115 16.71 23.26 2.35
CA LEU A 115 15.69 22.98 1.33
C LEU A 115 15.06 24.29 0.84
N ARG A 116 14.89 24.42 -0.49
CA ARG A 116 14.21 25.56 -1.10
C ARG A 116 12.79 25.17 -1.52
N PRO A 117 11.80 26.07 -1.43
CA PRO A 117 10.42 25.77 -1.83
C PRO A 117 10.31 25.34 -3.30
N GLU A 118 11.03 26.02 -4.20
CA GLU A 118 11.02 25.76 -5.65
C GLU A 118 11.44 24.32 -6.00
N GLU A 119 12.36 23.75 -5.23
CA GLU A 119 12.86 22.39 -5.45
C GLU A 119 11.86 21.34 -5.03
N LEU A 120 11.26 21.53 -3.85
CA LEU A 120 10.24 20.63 -3.36
C LEU A 120 9.00 20.70 -4.25
N GLU A 121 8.59 21.89 -4.66
CA GLU A 121 7.49 22.02 -5.61
C GLU A 121 7.81 21.29 -6.92
N ARG A 122 9.00 21.49 -7.51
CA ARG A 122 9.41 20.81 -8.74
C ARG A 122 9.38 19.28 -8.65
N TRP A 123 9.78 18.71 -7.52
CA TRP A 123 9.85 17.26 -7.33
C TRP A 123 8.52 16.68 -6.84
N PHE A 124 7.94 17.24 -5.79
CA PHE A 124 6.76 16.70 -5.11
C PHE A 124 5.46 16.94 -5.88
N THR A 125 5.37 17.97 -6.74
CA THR A 125 4.23 18.07 -7.69
C THR A 125 4.20 16.95 -8.72
N LYS A 126 5.36 16.32 -8.98
CA LYS A 126 5.51 15.24 -9.98
C LYS A 126 5.49 13.84 -9.37
N ILE A 127 5.52 13.71 -8.04
CA ILE A 127 5.27 12.44 -7.38
C ILE A 127 3.84 12.01 -7.70
N ASP A 128 3.61 10.71 -7.82
CA ASP A 128 2.28 10.19 -8.01
C ASP A 128 1.44 10.39 -6.74
N HIS A 129 0.41 11.22 -6.86
CA HIS A 129 -0.55 11.52 -5.79
C HIS A 129 -1.75 10.59 -5.82
N ILE A 130 -1.88 9.74 -6.83
CA ILE A 130 -2.98 8.81 -6.98
C ILE A 130 -2.45 7.39 -6.82
N ILE A 131 -2.80 6.75 -5.70
CA ILE A 131 -2.41 5.35 -5.46
C ILE A 131 -3.64 4.47 -5.55
N GLU A 132 -3.60 3.47 -6.43
CA GLU A 132 -4.68 2.50 -6.56
C GLU A 132 -4.79 1.63 -5.29
N HIS A 133 -6.00 1.43 -4.79
CA HIS A 133 -6.20 0.43 -3.75
C HIS A 133 -6.06 -0.97 -4.35
N THR A 134 -5.25 -1.81 -3.73
CA THR A 134 -4.94 -3.14 -4.22
C THR A 134 -5.12 -4.20 -3.16
N ARG A 135 -5.46 -5.41 -3.60
CA ARG A 135 -5.60 -6.61 -2.77
C ARG A 135 -4.50 -7.59 -3.13
N ILE A 136 -4.01 -8.33 -2.14
CA ILE A 136 -3.08 -9.44 -2.35
C ILE A 136 -3.90 -10.72 -2.32
N PRO A 137 -3.97 -11.47 -3.45
CA PRO A 137 -4.64 -12.77 -3.51
C PRO A 137 -4.18 -13.72 -2.41
N HIS A 138 -5.06 -14.61 -1.97
CA HIS A 138 -4.66 -15.65 -1.03
C HIS A 138 -3.51 -16.45 -1.63
N ILE A 139 -2.36 -16.36 -0.97
CA ILE A 139 -1.14 -17.01 -1.40
C ILE A 139 -1.31 -18.52 -1.10
N GLY A 140 -1.39 -19.35 -2.15
CA GLY A 140 -1.25 -20.81 -2.05
C GLY A 140 0.12 -21.21 -1.49
N GLU A 141 0.36 -22.51 -1.25
CA GLU A 141 1.52 -23.07 -0.54
C GLU A 141 2.79 -22.18 -0.50
N VAL A 142 3.02 -21.63 0.71
CA VAL A 142 4.32 -21.40 1.36
C VAL A 142 5.14 -20.20 0.89
N LEU A 143 5.17 -19.16 1.74
CA LEU A 143 6.31 -18.26 1.88
C LEU A 143 7.58 -19.06 2.22
N THR A 144 8.28 -19.52 1.21
CA THR A 144 9.73 -19.59 1.30
C THR A 144 10.25 -18.19 0.94
N PRO A 145 11.13 -17.56 1.74
CA PRO A 145 11.72 -16.23 1.45
C PRO A 145 12.63 -16.20 0.19
N PHE A 146 12.46 -17.18 -0.71
CA PHE A 146 13.32 -17.47 -1.86
C PHE A 146 12.55 -17.63 -3.17
N TYR A 147 11.21 -17.67 -3.17
CA TYR A 147 10.42 -17.93 -4.37
C TYR A 147 9.39 -16.82 -4.59
N LYS A 148 9.32 -16.33 -5.84
CA LYS A 148 8.35 -15.32 -6.27
C LYS A 148 6.93 -15.82 -6.00
N ILE A 149 6.12 -14.97 -5.38
CA ILE A 149 4.69 -15.23 -5.13
C ILE A 149 3.97 -15.27 -6.48
N SER A 150 3.71 -16.47 -7.00
CA SER A 150 2.89 -16.64 -8.20
C SER A 150 1.41 -16.63 -7.80
N VAL A 151 0.68 -15.62 -8.27
CA VAL A 151 -0.77 -15.55 -8.14
C VAL A 151 -1.40 -16.61 -9.03
N ASP A 152 -2.13 -17.57 -8.45
CA ASP A 152 -2.94 -18.52 -9.21
C ASP A 152 -4.08 -17.77 -9.94
N LYS A 153 -4.02 -17.75 -11.26
CA LYS A 153 -4.95 -16.99 -12.13
C LYS A 153 -6.35 -17.64 -12.26
N GLU A 154 -6.61 -18.75 -11.57
CA GLU A 154 -7.78 -19.61 -11.81
C GLU A 154 -8.90 -19.50 -10.77
N GLN A 155 -8.70 -18.77 -9.66
CA GLN A 155 -9.76 -18.59 -8.66
C GLN A 155 -10.59 -17.32 -8.93
N PRO A 156 -11.93 -17.41 -8.97
CA PRO A 156 -12.77 -16.22 -9.06
C PRO A 156 -12.68 -15.42 -7.76
N HIS A 157 -12.13 -14.20 -7.84
CA HIS A 157 -12.06 -13.28 -6.71
C HIS A 157 -13.43 -12.63 -6.46
N HIS A 158 -13.79 -12.44 -5.18
CA HIS A 158 -15.05 -11.77 -4.81
C HIS A 158 -15.02 -10.28 -5.19
N LEU A 159 -13.90 -9.61 -4.95
CA LEU A 159 -13.64 -8.23 -5.37
C LEU A 159 -12.43 -8.19 -6.32
N PRO A 160 -12.31 -7.17 -7.19
CA PRO A 160 -11.16 -7.07 -8.08
C PRO A 160 -9.87 -6.80 -7.29
N ILE A 161 -8.78 -7.42 -7.75
CA ILE A 161 -7.43 -7.24 -7.18
C ILE A 161 -7.01 -5.76 -7.19
N VAL A 162 -7.28 -5.07 -8.30
CA VAL A 162 -7.14 -3.61 -8.42
C VAL A 162 -8.54 -3.02 -8.27
N SER A 163 -8.78 -2.29 -7.19
CA SER A 163 -10.09 -1.74 -6.87
C SER A 163 -10.49 -0.62 -7.83
N HIS A 164 -11.79 -0.37 -7.98
CA HIS A 164 -12.29 0.88 -8.57
C HIS A 164 -11.97 2.11 -7.68
N ILE A 165 -11.49 1.90 -6.46
CA ILE A 165 -11.22 2.96 -5.48
C ILE A 165 -9.73 3.30 -5.48
N ASN A 166 -9.43 4.58 -5.65
CA ASN A 166 -8.09 5.14 -5.64
C ASN A 166 -7.94 6.12 -4.46
N TYR A 167 -6.75 6.19 -3.88
CA TYR A 167 -6.40 7.20 -2.89
C TYR A 167 -5.85 8.43 -3.60
N ASN A 168 -6.37 9.61 -3.27
CA ASN A 168 -5.90 10.90 -3.78
C ASN A 168 -5.23 11.66 -2.64
N PHE A 169 -3.90 11.67 -2.65
CA PHE A 169 -3.09 12.27 -1.60
C PHE A 169 -3.03 13.79 -1.76
N SER A 170 -3.31 14.53 -0.68
CA SER A 170 -2.99 15.95 -0.57
C SER A 170 -1.76 16.10 0.30
N VAL A 171 -0.64 16.47 -0.33
CA VAL A 171 0.67 16.55 0.36
C VAL A 171 0.92 17.98 0.81
N HIS A 172 1.05 18.17 2.12
CA HIS A 172 1.47 19.43 2.73
C HIS A 172 2.87 19.29 3.32
N ALA A 173 3.86 19.91 2.68
CA ALA A 173 5.21 19.94 3.19
C ALA A 173 5.41 21.16 4.11
N ILE A 174 5.91 20.91 5.31
CA ILE A 174 6.09 21.90 6.37
C ILE A 174 7.57 21.93 6.77
N GLN A 175 8.22 23.07 6.60
CA GLN A 175 9.56 23.31 7.11
C GLN A 175 9.49 23.85 8.53
N MET A 176 10.16 23.15 9.45
CA MET A 176 10.25 23.57 10.85
C MET A 176 11.37 24.59 11.06
N GLY A 177 11.18 25.45 12.06
CA GLY A 177 12.17 26.46 12.46
C GLY A 177 13.32 25.90 13.31
N GLU A 178 14.34 26.74 13.54
CA GLU A 178 15.58 26.39 14.26
C GLU A 178 15.30 25.92 15.70
N LYS A 179 14.28 26.51 16.36
CA LYS A 179 13.90 26.11 17.72
C LYS A 179 13.46 24.65 17.81
N VAL A 180 12.69 24.18 16.83
CA VAL A 180 12.22 22.79 16.79
C VAL A 180 13.41 21.87 16.56
N THR A 181 14.26 22.17 15.58
CA THR A 181 15.49 21.40 15.31
C THR A 181 16.36 21.28 16.56
N SER A 182 16.60 22.38 17.28
CA SER A 182 17.38 22.40 18.52
C SER A 182 16.79 21.51 19.62
N ILE A 183 15.47 21.49 19.78
CA ILE A 183 14.80 20.60 20.76
C ILE A 183 14.97 19.13 20.38
N PHE A 184 14.84 18.77 19.11
CA PHE A 184 15.06 17.39 18.67
C PHE A 184 16.51 16.95 18.86
N GLU A 185 17.49 17.80 18.51
CA GLU A 185 18.92 17.55 18.79
C GLU A 185 19.18 17.37 20.30
N ARG A 186 18.57 18.23 21.13
CA ARG A 186 18.68 18.13 22.59
C ARG A 186 18.01 16.88 23.14
N ALA A 187 16.83 16.51 22.63
CA ALA A 187 16.08 15.34 23.04
C ALA A 187 16.85 14.06 22.71
N ILE A 188 17.36 13.93 21.47
CA ILE A 188 18.28 12.85 21.08
C ILE A 188 19.46 12.83 22.04
N SER A 189 20.01 14.01 22.39
CA SER A 189 21.15 14.08 23.28
C SER A 189 20.88 13.57 24.70
N VAL A 190 19.72 13.90 25.27
CA VAL A 190 19.32 13.51 26.64
C VAL A 190 18.83 12.06 26.69
N ALA A 191 18.18 11.60 25.62
CA ALA A 191 17.65 10.25 25.49
C ALA A 191 18.70 9.21 25.05
N ALA A 192 19.91 9.64 24.66
CA ALA A 192 20.96 8.76 24.18
C ALA A 192 21.82 8.18 25.32
N HIS A 193 22.10 6.88 25.24
CA HIS A 193 22.99 6.16 26.15
C HIS A 193 23.86 5.17 25.38
N LYS A 194 25.02 4.80 25.93
CA LYS A 194 25.87 3.75 25.34
C LYS A 194 25.15 2.40 25.41
N ASP A 195 25.13 1.67 24.30
CA ASP A 195 24.48 0.36 24.20
C ASP A 195 25.18 -0.71 25.07
N GLY A 196 26.50 -0.56 25.27
CA GLY A 196 27.33 -1.43 26.10
C GLY A 196 27.59 -0.89 27.51
N VAL A 197 27.36 -1.72 28.52
CA VAL A 197 27.63 -1.41 29.95
C VAL A 197 29.13 -1.52 30.32
N SER A 198 29.95 -2.25 29.56
CA SER A 198 31.40 -2.44 29.84
C SER A 198 32.28 -1.45 29.06
N GLY A 199 32.93 -0.51 29.75
CA GLY A 199 33.67 0.63 29.19
C GLY A 199 35.06 0.36 28.59
N ASN A 200 35.26 -0.71 27.81
CA ASN A 200 36.59 -1.06 27.28
C ASN A 200 36.71 -1.06 25.74
N ARG A 201 35.71 -0.61 24.98
CA ARG A 201 35.85 -0.41 23.52
C ARG A 201 36.21 1.04 23.22
N ASP A 202 37.13 1.25 22.28
CA ASP A 202 37.57 2.56 21.81
C ASP A 202 36.38 3.50 21.59
N GLU A 203 36.46 4.72 22.13
CA GLU A 203 35.35 5.68 22.16
C GLU A 203 34.80 6.04 20.76
N GLY A 204 35.57 5.78 19.69
CA GLY A 204 35.21 6.08 18.31
C GLY A 204 34.18 5.16 17.65
N ASP A 205 33.92 3.95 18.19
CA ASP A 205 33.00 2.98 17.56
C ASP A 205 31.87 2.50 18.50
N ALA A 206 31.61 3.26 19.57
CA ALA A 206 30.53 2.94 20.51
C ALA A 206 29.15 3.23 19.88
N LEU A 207 28.29 2.21 19.84
CA LEU A 207 26.89 2.33 19.41
C LEU A 207 26.03 2.93 20.53
N TRP A 208 25.18 3.90 20.17
CA TRP A 208 24.28 4.56 21.10
C TRP A 208 22.81 4.20 20.83
N GLN A 209 22.07 4.00 21.92
CA GLN A 209 20.62 3.81 21.89
C GLN A 209 19.93 5.08 22.38
N VAL A 210 18.97 5.57 21.59
CA VAL A 210 18.02 6.63 21.93
C VAL A 210 16.71 6.00 22.40
N ASP A 211 16.21 6.42 23.56
CA ASP A 211 14.94 5.93 24.09
C ASP A 211 13.75 6.51 23.31
N ILE A 212 13.01 5.61 22.64
CA ILE A 212 11.84 5.97 21.85
C ILE A 212 10.64 6.39 22.71
N ASP A 213 10.49 5.88 23.94
CA ASP A 213 9.35 6.23 24.80
C ASP A 213 9.43 7.72 25.21
N LEU A 214 10.66 8.26 25.32
CA LEU A 214 10.91 9.68 25.52
C LEU A 214 10.59 10.51 24.26
N MET A 215 11.02 10.03 23.10
CA MET A 215 10.76 10.70 21.82
C MET A 215 9.28 10.67 21.42
N ASP A 216 8.55 9.60 21.76
CA ASP A 216 7.11 9.44 21.52
C ASP A 216 6.29 10.58 22.15
N VAL A 217 6.65 10.98 23.37
CA VAL A 217 6.04 12.14 24.05
C VAL A 217 6.32 13.43 23.29
N LEU A 218 7.53 13.62 22.78
CA LEU A 218 7.93 14.81 22.04
C LEU A 218 7.15 14.94 20.72
N PHE A 219 7.14 13.88 19.89
CA PHE A 219 6.40 13.86 18.62
C PHE A 219 4.90 14.09 18.84
N THR A 220 4.31 13.38 19.80
CA THR A 220 2.88 13.51 20.13
C THR A 220 2.56 14.91 20.61
N SER A 221 3.41 15.52 21.44
CA SER A 221 3.22 16.90 21.91
C SER A 221 3.22 17.93 20.77
N LEU A 222 4.07 17.74 19.74
CA LEU A 222 4.16 18.66 18.61
C LEU A 222 2.93 18.53 17.70
N VAL A 223 2.46 17.29 17.45
CA VAL A 223 1.22 17.03 16.70
C VAL A 223 0.01 17.62 17.42
N GLU A 224 -0.09 17.43 18.75
CA GLU A 224 -1.15 18.00 19.58
C GLU A 224 -1.08 19.53 19.64
N TYR A 225 0.12 20.13 19.74
CA TYR A 225 0.30 21.58 19.80
C TYR A 225 -0.17 22.25 18.50
N LEU A 226 0.16 21.67 17.34
CA LEU A 226 -0.16 22.21 16.01
C LEU A 226 -1.53 21.79 15.45
N HIS A 227 -2.30 20.98 16.17
CA HIS A 227 -3.60 20.43 15.74
C HIS A 227 -3.53 19.61 14.44
N LEU A 228 -2.48 18.80 14.28
CA LEU A 228 -2.26 18.02 13.06
C LEU A 228 -2.87 16.60 13.12
N GLU A 229 -3.79 16.37 14.07
CA GLU A 229 -4.47 15.08 14.28
C GLU A 229 -5.33 14.65 13.08
N ASN A 230 -5.77 15.61 12.26
CA ASN A 230 -6.64 15.39 11.09
C ASN A 230 -5.86 15.07 9.79
N ALA A 231 -4.58 14.71 9.90
CA ALA A 231 -3.73 14.31 8.77
C ALA A 231 -2.73 13.22 9.20
N TYR A 232 -2.14 12.54 8.22
CA TYR A 232 -1.03 11.61 8.45
C TYR A 232 0.30 12.37 8.47
N ASN A 233 1.03 12.34 9.58
CA ASN A 233 2.25 13.13 9.76
C ASN A 233 3.50 12.25 9.60
N VAL A 234 4.40 12.61 8.68
CA VAL A 234 5.70 11.95 8.55
C VAL A 234 6.79 12.99 8.80
N PHE A 235 7.56 12.77 9.86
CA PHE A 235 8.68 13.61 10.25
C PHE A 235 9.95 13.15 9.54
N ILE A 236 10.66 14.06 8.90
CA ILE A 236 11.97 13.83 8.27
C ILE A 236 12.98 14.63 9.07
N LEU A 237 13.87 13.93 9.78
CA LEU A 237 14.87 14.53 10.65
C LEU A 237 16.22 14.57 9.95
N ASN A 238 16.89 15.72 10.02
CA ASN A 238 18.28 15.93 9.63
C ASN A 238 19.04 16.69 10.72
N PRO A 239 19.10 16.17 11.97
CA PRO A 239 19.77 16.84 13.08
C PRO A 239 21.28 16.90 12.85
N LYS A 240 21.99 17.84 13.48
CA LYS A 240 23.45 17.91 13.40
C LYS A 240 24.12 16.63 13.86
N HIS A 241 25.14 16.23 13.12
CA HIS A 241 25.99 15.10 13.50
C HIS A 241 26.80 15.45 14.77
N ASP A 242 26.67 14.65 15.83
CA ASP A 242 27.48 14.78 17.04
C ASP A 242 28.73 13.91 16.95
N ALA A 243 29.92 14.53 16.93
CA ALA A 243 31.20 13.83 16.88
C ALA A 243 31.43 12.86 18.06
N LYS A 244 30.76 13.07 19.21
CA LYS A 244 30.84 12.16 20.37
C LYS A 244 29.99 10.90 20.19
N ARG A 245 29.05 10.92 19.25
CA ARG A 245 28.05 9.87 19.02
C ARG A 245 27.93 9.59 17.52
N PRO A 246 28.97 9.01 16.93
CA PRO A 246 29.01 8.81 15.49
C PRO A 246 27.95 7.82 14.98
N LYS A 247 27.47 6.92 15.84
CA LYS A 247 26.45 5.92 15.49
C LYS A 247 25.40 5.84 16.59
N TYR A 248 24.15 6.17 16.25
CA TYR A 248 23.01 6.04 17.16
C TYR A 248 21.78 5.51 16.45
N GLY A 249 20.86 4.92 17.22
CA GLY A 249 19.56 4.45 16.73
C GLY A 249 18.50 4.45 17.82
N TYR A 250 17.25 4.33 17.41
CA TYR A 250 16.10 4.34 18.29
C TYR A 250 15.74 2.91 18.68
N ARG A 251 15.52 2.66 19.97
CA ARG A 251 15.04 1.37 20.48
C ARG A 251 14.19 1.59 21.72
N ARG A 252 13.14 0.78 21.84
CA ARG A 252 12.32 0.70 23.04
C ARG A 252 12.88 -0.27 24.06
N GLY A 253 12.80 0.10 25.33
CA GLY A 253 13.24 -0.76 26.43
C GLY A 253 14.76 -0.79 26.59
N LEU A 254 15.29 -1.95 26.99
CA LEU A 254 16.67 -2.09 27.44
C LEU A 254 17.58 -2.69 26.36
N SER A 255 18.86 -2.36 26.41
CA SER A 255 19.88 -3.02 25.60
C SER A 255 20.19 -4.43 26.07
N GLN A 256 20.78 -5.24 25.21
CA GLN A 256 21.14 -6.62 25.56
C GLN A 256 22.15 -6.68 26.73
N SER A 257 23.03 -5.68 26.83
CA SER A 257 23.99 -5.59 27.93
C SER A 257 23.32 -5.17 29.24
N GLU A 258 22.33 -4.25 29.20
CA GLU A 258 21.51 -3.89 30.36
C GLU A 258 20.67 -5.07 30.85
N ILE A 259 20.09 -5.86 29.94
CA ILE A 259 19.33 -7.08 30.28
C ILE A 259 20.24 -8.10 30.97
N THR A 260 21.44 -8.30 30.45
CA THR A 260 22.43 -9.23 31.02
C THR A 260 22.87 -8.78 32.41
N PHE A 261 23.13 -7.48 32.58
CA PHE A 261 23.46 -6.89 33.88
C PHE A 261 22.32 -7.06 34.90
N LEU A 262 21.07 -6.84 34.50
CA LEU A 262 19.90 -7.09 35.35
C LEU A 262 19.78 -8.55 35.74
N LYS A 263 20.00 -9.47 34.80
CA LYS A 263 19.95 -10.92 35.04
C LYS A 263 20.98 -11.38 36.07
N GLU A 264 22.19 -10.83 36.02
CA GLU A 264 23.28 -11.15 36.94
C GLU A 264 23.08 -10.52 38.34
N ASN A 265 22.55 -9.29 38.40
CA ASN A 265 22.43 -8.53 39.64
C ASN A 265 21.09 -8.76 40.37
N LYS A 266 21.01 -9.85 41.13
CA LYS A 266 19.81 -10.19 41.94
C LYS A 266 19.44 -9.14 43.00
N ASN A 267 20.43 -8.46 43.57
CA ASN A 267 20.17 -7.41 44.56
C ASN A 267 19.41 -6.24 43.93
N LEU A 268 19.78 -5.84 42.72
CA LEU A 268 19.09 -4.80 41.95
C LEU A 268 17.64 -5.21 41.63
N GLN A 269 17.40 -6.47 41.23
CA GLN A 269 16.05 -6.99 41.01
C GLN A 269 15.19 -6.88 42.29
N THR A 270 15.74 -7.27 43.45
CA THR A 270 15.01 -7.15 44.72
C THR A 270 14.75 -5.70 45.12
N LYS A 271 15.69 -4.78 44.87
CA LYS A 271 15.53 -3.34 45.11
C LYS A 271 14.42 -2.75 44.24
N ILE A 272 14.34 -3.15 42.97
CA ILE A 272 13.27 -2.74 42.03
C ILE A 272 11.91 -3.27 42.48
N LEU A 273 11.84 -4.52 42.94
CA LEU A 273 10.59 -5.11 43.45
C LEU A 273 10.13 -4.48 44.76
N GLN A 274 11.05 -4.01 45.60
CA GLN A 274 10.77 -3.39 46.89
C GLN A 274 10.54 -1.88 46.83
N SER A 275 11.01 -1.20 45.78
CA SER A 275 10.81 0.25 45.66
C SER A 275 9.32 0.56 45.50
N GLU A 276 8.71 1.12 46.54
CA GLU A 276 7.37 1.70 46.46
C GLU A 276 7.38 2.90 45.52
N SER A 277 6.34 2.91 44.69
CA SER A 277 6.02 3.89 43.65
C SER A 277 6.19 5.34 44.13
N THR A 278 7.28 5.99 43.73
CA THR A 278 7.36 7.47 43.71
C THR A 278 8.00 7.99 42.42
N ALA A 279 7.58 9.20 42.04
CA ALA A 279 7.73 9.95 40.79
C ALA A 279 6.76 9.54 39.66
N ASP A 280 5.78 10.42 39.43
CA ASP A 280 4.87 10.50 38.28
C ASP A 280 5.65 10.63 36.95
N ASN A 281 4.95 10.40 35.83
CA ASN A 281 5.46 10.60 34.47
C ASN A 281 6.23 11.92 34.38
N VAL A 282 7.55 11.84 34.23
CA VAL A 282 8.49 12.98 34.31
C VAL A 282 8.25 14.03 33.20
N LEU A 283 7.44 13.72 32.18
CA LEU A 283 7.23 14.54 30.99
C LEU A 283 5.74 14.75 30.70
N ALA A 284 5.01 15.29 31.67
CA ALA A 284 3.70 15.86 31.38
C ALA A 284 3.91 17.26 30.77
N ILE A 285 3.92 17.34 29.45
CA ILE A 285 3.92 18.61 28.71
C ILE A 285 2.48 19.16 28.75
N ASP A 286 2.32 20.39 29.23
CA ASP A 286 1.01 21.05 29.32
C ASP A 286 0.39 21.26 27.93
N LYS A 287 -0.93 21.05 27.85
CA LYS A 287 -1.70 21.04 26.60
C LYS A 287 -2.05 22.45 26.13
N ILE A 288 -1.05 23.21 25.71
CA ILE A 288 -1.26 24.44 24.95
C ILE A 288 -1.48 24.08 23.48
N LYS A 289 -2.40 24.80 22.83
CA LYS A 289 -2.87 24.51 21.48
C LYS A 289 -2.77 25.74 20.61
N ARG A 290 -2.04 25.65 19.50
CA ARG A 290 -1.90 26.70 18.50
C ARG A 290 -1.99 26.07 17.10
N PRO A 291 -3.19 26.04 16.49
CA PRO A 291 -3.39 25.34 15.23
C PRO A 291 -2.57 25.96 14.10
N LEU A 292 -1.91 25.11 13.31
CA LEU A 292 -1.19 25.55 12.11
C LEU A 292 -2.15 26.02 11.01
N TYR A 293 -3.30 25.34 10.87
CA TYR A 293 -4.37 25.67 9.94
C TYR A 293 -5.74 25.26 10.51
N GLU A 294 -6.81 25.91 10.05
CA GLU A 294 -8.17 25.49 10.37
C GLU A 294 -8.57 24.20 9.64
N LYS A 295 -8.13 24.04 8.40
CA LYS A 295 -8.35 22.84 7.56
C LYS A 295 -7.12 22.56 6.70
N HIS A 296 -6.82 21.27 6.49
CA HIS A 296 -5.70 20.83 5.66
C HIS A 296 -5.82 21.40 4.23
N PRO A 297 -4.73 21.91 3.63
CA PRO A 297 -4.74 22.39 2.26
C PRO A 297 -4.93 21.20 1.31
N MET A 298 -6.15 21.03 0.81
CA MET A 298 -6.55 19.93 -0.09
C MET A 298 -5.97 20.04 -1.52
N SER A 299 -4.83 20.72 -1.70
CA SER A 299 -4.11 20.80 -2.97
C SER A 299 -3.20 19.57 -3.16
N LYS A 300 -2.77 19.31 -4.41
CA LYS A 300 -1.79 18.24 -4.68
C LYS A 300 -0.51 18.43 -3.89
N PHE A 301 -0.03 19.67 -3.84
CA PHE A 301 1.11 20.07 -3.04
C PHE A 301 0.83 21.43 -2.39
N ALA A 302 1.20 21.57 -1.13
CA ALA A 302 1.23 22.83 -0.39
C ALA A 302 2.55 22.91 0.38
N TRP A 303 3.05 24.13 0.58
CA TRP A 303 4.27 24.38 1.32
C TRP A 303 4.05 25.45 2.39
N THR A 304 4.60 25.24 3.58
CA THR A 304 4.58 26.22 4.67
C THR A 304 5.91 26.24 5.39
N VAL A 305 6.45 27.43 5.62
CA VAL A 305 7.63 27.65 6.47
C VAL A 305 7.13 28.15 7.81
N MET A 306 7.51 27.46 8.89
CA MET A 306 7.18 27.89 10.24
C MET A 306 8.24 28.84 10.78
N GLU A 307 7.78 29.96 11.34
CA GLU A 307 8.66 30.89 12.04
C GLU A 307 8.87 30.43 13.49
N ASP A 308 10.02 30.80 14.06
CA ASP A 308 10.33 30.46 15.45
C ASP A 308 9.32 31.07 16.45
N THR A 309 8.68 32.19 16.10
CA THR A 309 7.62 32.86 16.88
C THR A 309 6.40 31.98 17.12
N ASP A 310 6.14 31.01 16.24
CA ASP A 310 4.98 30.12 16.33
C ASP A 310 5.20 28.96 17.31
N THR A 311 6.46 28.62 17.56
CA THR A 311 6.87 27.45 18.36
C THR A 311 7.55 27.80 19.68
N VAL A 312 7.69 29.09 20.02
CA VAL A 312 8.40 29.53 21.24
C VAL A 312 7.82 28.94 22.52
N GLU A 313 6.51 28.93 22.66
CA GLU A 313 5.84 28.43 23.86
C GLU A 313 6.10 26.93 24.03
N TRP A 314 5.88 26.15 22.97
CA TRP A 314 6.18 24.71 22.93
C TRP A 314 7.67 24.43 23.20
N TYR A 315 8.57 25.22 22.60
CA TYR A 315 10.02 25.12 22.80
C TYR A 315 10.39 25.25 24.28
N ASN A 316 9.89 26.28 24.96
CA ASN A 316 10.22 26.53 26.37
C ASN A 316 9.74 25.39 27.27
N ILE A 317 8.51 24.91 27.06
CA ILE A 317 7.94 23.79 27.84
C ILE A 317 8.77 22.52 27.63
N CYS A 318 9.13 22.20 26.39
CA CYS A 318 9.95 21.03 26.08
C CYS A 318 11.36 21.14 26.66
N LEU A 319 11.97 22.32 26.61
CA LEU A 319 13.29 22.56 27.16
C LEU A 319 13.32 22.34 28.68
N ASP A 320 12.33 22.87 29.41
CA ASP A 320 12.21 22.68 30.86
C ASP A 320 12.01 21.19 31.22
N ALA A 321 11.17 20.49 30.45
CA ALA A 321 10.93 19.07 30.61
C ALA A 321 12.19 18.22 30.36
N LEU A 322 12.95 18.52 29.31
CA LEU A 322 14.23 17.85 28.99
C LEU A 322 15.31 18.12 30.05
N ASN A 323 15.40 19.35 30.55
CA ASN A 323 16.32 19.69 31.63
C ASN A 323 15.98 18.93 32.93
N ALA A 324 14.69 18.75 33.24
CA ALA A 324 14.27 17.95 34.38
C ALA A 324 14.68 16.47 34.23
N VAL A 325 14.57 15.90 33.03
CA VAL A 325 15.02 14.53 32.74
C VAL A 325 16.53 14.38 32.86
N GLU A 326 17.31 15.31 32.32
CA GLU A 326 18.77 15.27 32.40
C GLU A 326 19.26 15.31 33.86
N ASN A 327 18.65 16.17 34.68
CA ASN A 327 18.92 16.25 36.12
C ASN A 327 18.64 14.93 36.87
N LEU A 328 17.71 14.10 36.37
CA LEU A 328 17.44 12.78 36.97
C LEU A 328 18.56 11.77 36.69
N TYR A 329 19.30 11.90 35.60
CA TYR A 329 20.36 10.97 35.21
C TYR A 329 21.77 11.45 35.59
N GLN A 330 21.93 12.75 35.82
CA GLN A 330 23.23 13.35 36.13
C GLN A 330 23.82 12.81 37.44
N GLY A 331 25.05 12.28 37.38
CA GLY A 331 25.81 11.82 38.55
C GLY A 331 25.39 10.47 39.13
N LYS A 332 24.48 9.72 38.48
CA LYS A 332 24.05 8.38 38.90
C LYS A 332 24.97 7.29 38.33
N ASP A 333 25.12 6.21 39.10
CA ASP A 333 25.80 5.00 38.61
C ASP A 333 24.93 4.25 37.59
N THR A 334 25.56 3.45 36.75
CA THR A 334 24.94 2.54 35.77
C THR A 334 23.78 1.74 36.35
N ALA A 335 23.93 1.20 37.56
CA ALA A 335 22.88 0.45 38.25
C ALA A 335 21.65 1.30 38.58
N ASP A 336 21.83 2.56 38.98
CA ASP A 336 20.74 3.48 39.30
C ASP A 336 20.04 4.00 38.04
N ILE A 337 20.77 4.15 36.93
CA ILE A 337 20.21 4.46 35.60
C ILE A 337 19.30 3.32 35.14
N ILE A 338 19.80 2.08 35.17
CA ILE A 338 19.02 0.90 34.81
C ILE A 338 17.80 0.76 35.72
N GLN A 339 17.95 0.95 37.03
CA GLN A 339 16.83 0.95 37.97
C GLN A 339 15.75 1.96 37.55
N THR A 340 16.15 3.18 37.23
CA THR A 340 15.23 4.25 36.83
C THR A 340 14.48 3.88 35.54
N LYS A 341 15.18 3.37 34.53
CA LYS A 341 14.58 2.90 33.26
C LYS A 341 13.57 1.78 33.49
N VAL A 342 13.92 0.76 34.29
CA VAL A 342 13.01 -0.34 34.59
C VAL A 342 11.74 0.15 35.29
N LEU A 343 11.88 1.09 36.23
CA LEU A 343 10.74 1.70 36.91
C LEU A 343 9.87 2.52 35.94
N GLN A 344 10.48 3.22 34.97
CA GLN A 344 9.75 3.92 33.91
C GLN A 344 8.97 2.93 33.03
N LEU A 345 9.58 1.82 32.61
CA LEU A 345 8.89 0.77 31.83
C LEU A 345 7.73 0.13 32.60
N LEU A 346 7.88 -0.08 33.91
CA LEU A 346 6.81 -0.62 34.76
C LEU A 346 5.65 0.36 34.99
N LYS A 347 5.91 1.67 34.93
CA LYS A 347 4.89 2.72 35.08
C LYS A 347 4.33 3.23 33.75
N GLY A 348 5.03 2.98 32.65
CA GLY A 348 4.70 3.50 31.33
C GLY A 348 3.27 3.17 30.91
N LYS A 349 2.71 4.01 30.04
CA LYS A 349 1.38 3.80 29.44
C LYS A 349 1.31 2.53 28.59
N ASN A 350 2.46 1.97 28.25
CA ASN A 350 2.58 0.81 27.40
C ASN A 350 2.38 -0.51 28.16
N GLN A 351 1.17 -1.08 28.05
CA GLN A 351 0.76 -2.25 28.82
C GLN A 351 1.54 -3.53 28.49
N ASP A 352 1.94 -3.71 27.23
CA ASP A 352 2.68 -4.88 26.71
C ASP A 352 4.03 -5.08 27.43
N MET A 353 4.92 -4.10 27.37
CA MET A 353 6.25 -4.17 27.99
C MET A 353 6.16 -4.17 29.51
N ARG A 354 5.17 -3.46 30.08
CA ARG A 354 4.92 -3.51 31.52
C ARG A 354 4.59 -4.92 31.99
N LEU A 355 3.67 -5.62 31.30
CA LEU A 355 3.27 -6.99 31.65
C LEU A 355 4.43 -7.96 31.47
N LEU A 356 5.16 -7.85 30.37
CA LEU A 356 6.34 -8.66 30.08
C LEU A 356 7.41 -8.48 31.16
N MET A 357 7.79 -7.23 31.44
CA MET A 357 8.83 -6.88 32.40
C MET A 357 8.46 -7.28 33.83
N ALA A 358 7.22 -7.03 34.25
CA ALA A 358 6.75 -7.42 35.58
C ALA A 358 6.78 -8.94 35.78
N LYS A 359 6.50 -9.72 34.74
CA LYS A 359 6.56 -11.19 34.78
C LYS A 359 8.00 -11.69 34.83
N GLU A 360 8.90 -11.10 34.06
CA GLU A 360 10.32 -11.49 34.07
C GLU A 360 11.04 -11.11 35.36
N LEU A 361 10.74 -9.93 35.93
CA LEU A 361 11.27 -9.55 37.25
C LEU A 361 10.81 -10.49 38.36
N LYS A 362 9.58 -11.02 38.29
CA LYS A 362 9.07 -12.04 39.23
C LYS A 362 9.71 -13.41 39.01
N SER A 363 10.02 -13.76 37.76
CA SER A 363 10.63 -15.05 37.41
C SER A 363 12.12 -15.08 37.71
N GLY A 364 12.80 -13.93 37.62
CA GLY A 364 14.25 -13.78 37.76
C GLY A 364 15.07 -14.41 36.62
N SER A 365 14.43 -14.95 35.59
CA SER A 365 15.09 -15.75 34.55
C SER A 365 15.47 -14.94 33.30
N PHE A 366 14.62 -13.99 32.88
CA PHE A 366 14.76 -13.18 31.67
C PHE A 366 15.00 -14.00 30.37
N ASN A 367 14.69 -15.31 30.36
CA ASN A 367 15.01 -16.20 29.25
C ASN A 367 14.11 -15.98 28.00
N GLY A 368 13.07 -15.15 28.11
CA GLY A 368 12.21 -14.73 26.98
C GLY A 368 12.21 -13.21 26.78
N PHE A 369 13.16 -12.49 27.38
CA PHE A 369 13.29 -11.03 27.22
C PHE A 369 14.54 -10.74 26.40
N HIS A 370 14.33 -10.24 25.18
CA HIS A 370 15.39 -9.93 24.24
C HIS A 370 15.34 -8.44 23.93
N ALA A 371 16.52 -7.84 23.67
CA ALA A 371 16.57 -6.46 23.22
C ALA A 371 15.86 -6.31 21.87
N GLU A 372 15.09 -5.24 21.71
CA GLU A 372 14.49 -4.90 20.42
C GLU A 372 15.58 -4.42 19.42
N CYS A 373 15.23 -4.35 18.15
CA CYS A 373 16.14 -3.88 17.11
C CYS A 373 16.37 -2.36 17.21
N LEU A 374 17.58 -1.88 16.91
CA LEU A 374 17.80 -0.45 16.70
C LEU A 374 17.33 -0.07 15.31
N THR A 375 16.56 1.01 15.21
CA THR A 375 16.01 1.50 13.95
C THR A 375 16.29 2.99 13.76
N ASP A 376 16.24 3.46 12.52
CA ASP A 376 16.28 4.88 12.13
C ASP A 376 14.92 5.39 11.62
N THR A 377 13.93 4.50 11.61
CA THR A 377 12.53 4.78 11.29
C THR A 377 11.63 4.22 12.38
N TRP A 378 10.49 4.85 12.61
CA TRP A 378 9.53 4.38 13.61
C TRP A 378 8.11 4.80 13.28
N ILE A 379 7.14 3.94 13.61
CA ILE A 379 5.71 4.23 13.56
C ILE A 379 5.22 4.43 15.00
N GLY A 380 4.74 5.65 15.28
CA GLY A 380 4.17 6.01 16.57
C GLY A 380 2.80 5.36 16.80
N LYS A 381 2.28 5.56 18.02
CA LYS A 381 0.92 5.09 18.35
C LYS A 381 -0.16 5.87 17.60
N ASP A 382 0.03 7.17 17.44
CA ASP A 382 -0.93 8.05 16.75
C ASP A 382 -0.64 8.13 15.25
N ARG A 383 -1.22 9.11 14.54
CA ARG A 383 -1.02 9.33 13.09
C ARG A 383 0.31 10.02 12.80
N TRP A 384 1.39 9.54 13.39
CA TRP A 384 2.73 10.02 13.09
C TRP A 384 3.78 8.92 12.97
N ALA A 385 4.75 9.16 12.10
CA ALA A 385 5.94 8.34 11.92
C ALA A 385 7.14 9.24 11.66
N PHE A 386 8.36 8.73 11.85
CA PHE A 386 9.57 9.48 11.49
C PHE A 386 10.58 8.67 10.70
N ILE A 387 11.43 9.43 9.99
CA ILE A 387 12.64 8.99 9.31
C ILE A 387 13.76 9.89 9.79
N ASP A 388 14.79 9.32 10.42
CA ASP A 388 16.00 10.04 10.79
C ASP A 388 17.12 9.73 9.79
N LEU A 389 17.49 10.72 8.98
CA LEU A 389 18.49 10.55 7.92
C LEU A 389 19.93 10.50 8.44
N THR A 390 20.12 10.73 9.74
CA THR A 390 21.44 10.78 10.39
C THR A 390 21.67 9.62 11.35
N ALA A 391 20.60 8.93 11.76
CA ALA A 391 20.69 7.69 12.52
C ALA A 391 21.19 6.52 11.63
N GLY A 392 21.82 5.53 12.25
CA GLY A 392 22.35 4.35 11.57
C GLY A 392 23.86 4.41 11.27
N PRO A 393 24.36 3.53 10.39
CA PRO A 393 23.61 2.62 9.52
C PRO A 393 22.97 1.43 10.25
N PHE A 394 21.77 1.03 9.83
CA PHE A 394 21.04 -0.16 10.32
C PHE A 394 20.52 -1.02 9.17
N THR A 395 20.36 -2.32 9.45
CA THR A 395 19.85 -3.30 8.48
C THR A 395 18.82 -4.22 9.14
N TRP A 396 17.76 -4.58 8.41
CA TRP A 396 16.81 -5.59 8.88
C TRP A 396 15.98 -6.16 7.73
N GLY A 397 15.45 -7.36 7.95
CA GLY A 397 14.66 -8.10 6.97
C GLY A 397 15.12 -9.57 6.90
N PRO A 398 14.82 -10.27 5.80
CA PRO A 398 15.38 -11.60 5.53
C PRO A 398 16.91 -11.63 5.62
N ALA A 399 17.47 -12.64 6.28
CA ALA A 399 18.93 -12.82 6.43
C ALA A 399 19.67 -13.08 5.09
N VAL A 400 18.92 -13.47 4.08
CA VAL A 400 19.38 -13.57 2.70
C VAL A 400 19.00 -12.27 2.01
N GLY A 401 20.00 -11.53 1.52
CA GLY A 401 19.75 -10.32 0.73
C GLY A 401 18.63 -10.58 -0.29
N GLY A 402 17.67 -9.67 -0.34
CA GLY A 402 16.45 -9.77 -1.12
C GLY A 402 15.96 -8.38 -1.53
N GLU A 403 15.08 -8.33 -2.52
CA GLU A 403 14.47 -7.07 -2.94
C GLU A 403 13.69 -6.46 -1.76
N GLY A 404 13.90 -5.17 -1.50
CA GLY A 404 13.23 -4.45 -0.42
C GLY A 404 13.80 -4.67 0.99
N VAL A 405 14.86 -5.45 1.18
CA VAL A 405 15.56 -5.54 2.48
C VAL A 405 16.06 -4.16 2.90
N ARG A 406 15.89 -3.82 4.18
CA ARG A 406 16.44 -2.57 4.70
C ARG A 406 17.96 -2.68 4.82
N THR A 407 18.67 -1.83 4.08
CA THR A 407 20.14 -1.70 4.09
C THR A 407 20.54 -0.25 4.23
N GLU A 408 21.80 0.06 4.51
CA GLU A 408 22.28 1.45 4.63
C GLU A 408 22.02 2.34 3.40
N LEU A 409 21.71 1.76 2.23
CA LEU A 409 21.39 2.47 0.98
C LEU A 409 19.88 2.71 0.79
N SER A 410 19.03 2.15 1.64
CA SER A 410 17.57 2.26 1.49
C SER A 410 17.07 3.68 1.75
N LEU A 411 17.67 4.42 2.70
CA LEU A 411 17.33 5.82 2.98
C LEU A 411 18.36 6.79 2.37
N PRO A 412 17.93 8.00 1.97
CA PRO A 412 18.85 9.00 1.46
C PRO A 412 19.76 9.53 2.57
N ASN A 413 21.05 9.62 2.32
CA ASN A 413 22.02 10.11 3.29
C ASN A 413 22.58 11.48 2.86
N VAL A 414 22.32 12.51 3.67
CA VAL A 414 22.75 13.89 3.39
C VAL A 414 24.28 14.00 3.34
N GLN A 415 24.99 13.33 4.25
CA GLN A 415 26.45 13.36 4.29
C GLN A 415 27.09 12.62 3.10
N LYS A 416 26.61 11.42 2.76
CA LYS A 416 27.13 10.66 1.61
C LYS A 416 26.81 11.32 0.27
N THR A 417 25.71 12.06 0.17
CA THR A 417 25.28 12.65 -1.11
C THR A 417 25.73 14.09 -1.26
N ILE A 418 25.53 14.93 -0.24
CA ILE A 418 25.85 16.36 -0.24
C ILE A 418 27.21 16.61 0.42
N GLY A 419 27.50 15.93 1.54
CA GLY A 419 28.78 16.05 2.25
C GLY A 419 29.97 15.44 1.48
N ALA A 420 29.75 14.42 0.64
CA ALA A 420 30.76 13.88 -0.28
C ALA A 420 31.09 14.80 -1.47
N VAL A 421 30.51 16.00 -1.50
CA VAL A 421 31.03 17.13 -2.29
C VAL A 421 32.18 17.84 -1.54
N GLU A 422 32.60 17.34 -0.36
CA GLU A 422 33.98 17.51 0.11
C GLU A 422 34.93 17.03 -0.98
N GLU A 423 35.96 17.83 -1.22
CA GLU A 423 36.84 17.82 -2.39
C GLU A 423 37.45 16.43 -2.63
N ILE A 424 36.82 15.64 -3.51
CA ILE A 424 37.43 14.44 -4.10
C ILE A 424 38.85 14.82 -4.54
N SER A 425 39.86 14.06 -4.09
CA SER A 425 41.25 14.29 -4.49
C SER A 425 41.40 14.09 -6.01
N GLU A 426 42.43 14.67 -6.62
CA GLU A 426 42.67 14.49 -8.06
C GLU A 426 42.75 13.01 -8.45
N ASP A 427 43.40 12.19 -7.61
CA ASP A 427 43.54 10.75 -7.81
C ASP A 427 42.20 9.99 -7.80
N GLU A 428 41.27 10.39 -6.93
CA GLU A 428 39.96 9.75 -6.81
C GLU A 428 39.01 10.22 -7.94
N ALA A 429 39.13 11.49 -8.36
CA ALA A 429 38.41 12.02 -9.51
C ALA A 429 38.86 11.35 -10.82
N GLU A 430 40.16 11.07 -10.97
CA GLU A 430 40.73 10.35 -12.10
C GLU A 430 40.21 8.89 -12.13
N ASN A 431 40.20 8.20 -10.99
CA ASN A 431 39.63 6.84 -10.90
C ASN A 431 38.14 6.81 -11.27
N HIS A 432 37.36 7.79 -10.85
CA HIS A 432 35.94 7.90 -11.25
C HIS A 432 35.76 8.13 -12.75
N LEU A 433 36.60 8.98 -13.36
CA LEU A 433 36.58 9.21 -14.81
C LEU A 433 36.96 7.93 -15.56
N GLN A 434 38.02 7.24 -15.14
CA GLN A 434 38.47 5.96 -15.72
C GLN A 434 37.39 4.88 -15.63
N ASN A 435 36.72 4.76 -14.48
CA ASN A 435 35.62 3.81 -14.31
C ASN A 435 34.42 4.13 -15.22
N ALA A 436 34.04 5.41 -15.34
CA ALA A 436 32.95 5.85 -16.21
C ALA A 436 33.26 5.59 -17.70
N ILE A 437 34.52 5.83 -18.10
CA ILE A 437 35.05 5.45 -19.41
C ILE A 437 34.93 3.94 -19.59
N GLN A 438 35.46 3.14 -18.67
CA GLN A 438 35.47 1.68 -18.79
C GLN A 438 34.06 1.08 -18.85
N GLU A 439 33.11 1.58 -18.07
CA GLU A 439 31.71 1.11 -18.07
C GLU A 439 30.98 1.46 -19.37
N LYS A 440 31.09 2.72 -19.84
CA LYS A 440 30.49 3.14 -21.11
C LYS A 440 31.12 2.44 -22.30
N PHE A 441 32.44 2.27 -22.31
CA PHE A 441 33.15 1.60 -23.40
C PHE A 441 33.05 0.07 -23.35
N ALA A 442 32.73 -0.55 -22.21
CA ALA A 442 32.42 -1.99 -22.12
C ALA A 442 31.12 -2.38 -22.84
N LEU A 443 30.19 -1.45 -23.06
CA LEU A 443 28.98 -1.66 -23.86
C LEU A 443 29.27 -1.74 -25.37
N PHE A 444 30.44 -1.26 -25.79
CA PHE A 444 30.96 -1.36 -27.15
C PHE A 444 31.82 -2.63 -27.27
N GLY A 445 31.18 -3.81 -27.27
CA GLY A 445 31.86 -5.10 -27.45
C GLY A 445 32.50 -5.29 -28.85
N ASP A 446 32.83 -6.53 -29.24
CA ASP A 446 33.59 -6.94 -30.46
C ASP A 446 32.99 -6.53 -31.85
N LYS A 447 32.09 -5.56 -31.93
CA LYS A 447 31.59 -5.02 -33.20
C LYS A 447 32.45 -3.84 -33.64
N GLU A 448 32.69 -3.71 -34.95
CA GLU A 448 33.29 -2.50 -35.53
C GLU A 448 32.35 -1.30 -35.31
N HIS A 449 32.64 -0.53 -34.26
CA HIS A 449 31.95 0.72 -33.98
C HIS A 449 32.54 1.84 -34.83
N GLN A 450 31.67 2.68 -35.38
CA GLN A 450 32.07 3.79 -36.24
C GLN A 450 32.74 4.89 -35.40
N ALA A 451 33.81 5.51 -35.90
CA ALA A 451 34.61 6.48 -35.15
C ALA A 451 33.78 7.62 -34.52
N ILE A 452 32.74 8.08 -35.20
CA ILE A 452 31.87 9.14 -34.69
C ILE A 452 31.03 8.72 -33.47
N ASP A 453 30.64 7.44 -33.37
CA ASP A 453 29.86 6.95 -32.23
C ASP A 453 30.73 6.85 -30.96
N ILE A 454 32.03 6.62 -31.13
CA ILE A 454 33.04 6.64 -30.06
C ILE A 454 33.25 8.07 -29.56
N LEU A 455 33.42 9.03 -30.47
CA LEU A 455 33.58 10.45 -30.12
C LEU A 455 32.35 11.00 -29.39
N LEU A 456 31.14 10.61 -29.80
CA LEU A 456 29.90 10.99 -29.11
C LEU A 456 29.81 10.42 -27.70
N ALA A 457 30.22 9.16 -27.51
CA ALA A 457 30.25 8.54 -26.20
C ALA A 457 31.25 9.23 -25.26
N GLU A 458 32.41 9.64 -25.79
CA GLU A 458 33.42 10.39 -25.06
C GLU A 458 32.91 11.77 -24.63
N ILE A 459 32.24 12.51 -25.53
CA ILE A 459 31.59 13.79 -25.22
C ILE A 459 30.55 13.61 -24.10
N ASP A 460 29.70 12.58 -24.17
CA ASP A 460 28.71 12.32 -23.13
C ASP A 460 29.35 12.03 -21.77
N ILE A 461 30.49 11.32 -21.72
CA ILE A 461 31.23 11.04 -20.48
C ILE A 461 31.82 12.34 -19.93
N TYR A 462 32.50 13.13 -20.76
CA TYR A 462 33.10 14.40 -20.34
C TYR A 462 32.06 15.42 -19.88
N GLU A 463 30.91 15.49 -20.56
CA GLU A 463 29.80 16.35 -20.12
C GLU A 463 29.26 15.92 -18.76
N LEU A 464 29.00 14.63 -18.58
CA LEU A 464 28.43 14.10 -17.34
C LEU A 464 29.43 14.24 -16.18
N PHE A 465 30.71 13.99 -16.43
CA PHE A 465 31.77 14.17 -15.44
C PHE A 465 31.96 15.64 -15.08
N ALA A 466 32.10 16.54 -16.06
CA ALA A 466 32.32 17.96 -15.78
C ALA A 466 31.10 18.61 -15.12
N PHE A 467 29.88 18.20 -15.50
CA PHE A 467 28.66 18.66 -14.83
C PHE A 467 28.61 18.22 -13.35
N LYS A 468 29.07 17.00 -13.06
CA LYS A 468 29.07 16.46 -11.69
C LYS A 468 30.22 16.97 -10.84
N HIS A 469 31.41 17.13 -11.43
CA HIS A 469 32.65 17.32 -10.68
C HIS A 469 33.35 18.66 -10.93
N CYS A 470 33.03 19.43 -11.97
CA CYS A 470 33.78 20.65 -12.30
C CYS A 470 32.93 21.92 -12.18
N LYS A 471 31.66 21.87 -12.60
CA LYS A 471 30.77 23.05 -12.61
C LYS A 471 30.35 23.46 -11.19
N GLY A 472 30.60 24.73 -10.82
CA GLY A 472 30.21 25.29 -9.53
C GLY A 472 31.22 25.11 -8.38
N ARG A 473 32.44 24.60 -8.66
CA ARG A 473 33.52 24.54 -7.65
C ARG A 473 34.12 25.91 -7.37
N LYS A 474 34.53 26.13 -6.12
CA LYS A 474 35.33 27.30 -5.69
C LYS A 474 36.82 27.16 -6.03
N VAL A 475 37.33 25.92 -6.07
CA VAL A 475 38.73 25.58 -6.38
C VAL A 475 38.76 24.82 -7.72
N LYS A 476 39.61 25.26 -8.65
CA LYS A 476 39.77 24.61 -9.96
C LYS A 476 40.62 23.35 -9.80
N LEU A 477 40.10 22.20 -10.22
CA LEU A 477 40.90 20.97 -10.39
C LEU A 477 41.69 21.07 -11.70
N SER A 478 42.94 20.58 -11.72
CA SER A 478 43.73 20.48 -12.95
C SER A 478 43.06 19.59 -14.00
N LEU A 479 42.44 18.49 -13.58
CA LEU A 479 41.68 17.58 -14.43
C LEU A 479 40.50 18.27 -15.17
N CYS A 480 39.88 19.30 -14.57
CA CYS A 480 38.82 20.06 -15.22
C CYS A 480 39.36 20.97 -16.33
N GLU A 481 40.59 21.46 -16.20
CA GLU A 481 41.28 22.21 -17.25
C GLU A 481 41.71 21.28 -18.39
N GLU A 482 42.19 20.09 -18.06
CA GLU A 482 42.52 19.05 -19.05
C GLU A 482 41.27 18.59 -19.83
N LEU A 483 40.13 18.41 -19.16
CA LEU A 483 38.87 18.06 -19.82
C LEU A 483 38.40 19.15 -20.79
N ASP A 484 38.59 20.42 -20.42
CA ASP A 484 38.27 21.54 -21.33
C ASP A 484 39.20 21.56 -22.56
N GLU A 485 40.47 21.21 -22.38
CA GLU A 485 41.42 21.03 -23.47
C GLU A 485 41.03 19.86 -24.39
N ARG A 486 40.73 18.69 -23.83
CA ARG A 486 40.25 17.52 -24.59
C ARG A 486 38.94 17.79 -25.33
N MET A 487 38.01 18.53 -24.72
CA MET A 487 36.78 18.96 -25.40
C MET A 487 37.06 19.92 -26.56
N ARG A 488 38.11 20.77 -26.48
CA ARG A 488 38.55 21.59 -27.61
C ARG A 488 39.14 20.74 -28.73
N ASP A 489 39.89 19.68 -28.40
CA ASP A 489 40.45 18.76 -29.39
C ASP A 489 39.35 17.96 -30.10
N LEU A 490 38.38 17.39 -29.35
CA LEU A 490 37.20 16.73 -29.91
C LEU A 490 36.40 17.65 -30.83
N LYS A 491 36.33 18.95 -30.53
CA LYS A 491 35.64 19.94 -31.36
C LYS A 491 36.35 20.11 -32.70
N ASN A 492 37.67 20.05 -32.71
CA ASN A 492 38.46 20.12 -33.93
C ASN A 492 38.34 18.83 -34.76
N GLU A 493 38.32 17.67 -34.09
CA GLU A 493 38.09 16.37 -34.75
C GLU A 493 36.69 16.29 -35.36
N LEU A 494 35.64 16.73 -34.66
CA LEU A 494 34.27 16.75 -35.18
C LEU A 494 34.09 17.68 -36.38
N LYS A 495 34.82 18.81 -36.43
CA LYS A 495 34.83 19.70 -37.60
C LYS A 495 35.45 19.06 -38.83
N SER A 496 36.37 18.10 -38.66
CA SER A 496 36.96 17.38 -39.79
C SER A 496 35.96 16.47 -40.53
N PHE A 497 34.86 16.08 -39.87
CA PHE A 497 33.76 15.32 -40.47
C PHE A 497 32.84 16.17 -41.36
N GLU A 498 33.03 17.49 -41.44
CA GLU A 498 32.31 18.37 -42.39
C GLU A 498 32.81 18.22 -43.85
N GLY A 499 33.91 17.49 -44.08
CA GLY A 499 34.46 17.22 -45.42
C GLY A 499 33.55 16.38 -46.33
N GLU A 500 33.83 16.39 -47.64
CA GLU A 500 33.01 15.72 -48.67
C GLU A 500 33.07 14.17 -48.64
N GLU A 501 33.94 13.55 -47.82
CA GLU A 501 34.20 12.10 -47.83
C GLU A 501 33.31 11.24 -46.91
N TYR A 502 32.45 11.81 -46.05
CA TYR A 502 31.68 11.06 -45.05
C TYR A 502 30.17 10.99 -45.33
N ASP A 503 29.51 9.93 -44.84
CA ASP A 503 28.07 9.69 -44.98
C ASP A 503 27.23 10.83 -44.39
N GLU A 504 26.09 11.15 -45.01
CA GLU A 504 25.13 12.18 -44.53
C GLU A 504 24.67 11.96 -43.08
N SER A 505 24.64 10.71 -42.62
CA SER A 505 24.33 10.38 -41.22
C SER A 505 25.43 10.83 -40.25
N HIS A 506 26.71 10.76 -40.66
CA HIS A 506 27.84 11.20 -39.84
C HIS A 506 27.89 12.71 -39.74
N LYS A 507 27.66 13.40 -40.87
CA LYS A 507 27.56 14.87 -40.90
C LYS A 507 26.48 15.39 -39.96
N ARG A 508 25.30 14.77 -39.96
CA ARG A 508 24.20 15.18 -39.08
C ARG A 508 24.56 15.00 -37.60
N LYS A 509 25.14 13.86 -37.23
CA LYS A 509 25.61 13.58 -35.85
C LYS A 509 26.71 14.56 -35.41
N ALA A 510 27.67 14.85 -36.29
CA ALA A 510 28.76 15.79 -36.02
C ALA A 510 28.24 17.22 -35.80
N ILE A 511 27.32 17.68 -36.65
CA ILE A 511 26.69 19.02 -36.51
C ILE A 511 25.89 19.12 -35.21
N GLU A 512 25.15 18.08 -34.84
CA GLU A 512 24.41 18.05 -33.57
C GLU A 512 25.34 18.11 -32.36
N ALA A 513 26.45 17.35 -32.39
CA ALA A 513 27.49 17.40 -31.35
C ALA A 513 28.17 18.76 -31.27
N LEU A 514 28.56 19.35 -32.41
CA LEU A 514 29.18 20.68 -32.46
C LEU A 514 28.27 21.76 -31.88
N LYS A 515 26.96 21.70 -32.16
CA LYS A 515 25.97 22.61 -31.56
C LYS A 515 25.85 22.43 -30.05
N ARG A 516 26.01 21.20 -29.54
CA ARG A 516 26.03 20.91 -28.10
C ARG A 516 27.28 21.50 -27.44
N MET A 517 28.44 21.38 -28.10
CA MET A 517 29.72 21.92 -27.67
C MET A 517 29.84 23.44 -27.78
N GLU A 518 29.01 24.13 -28.57
CA GLU A 518 28.95 25.60 -28.58
C GLU A 518 28.43 26.17 -27.26
N ASN A 519 27.61 25.40 -26.52
CA ASN A 519 27.12 25.76 -25.20
C ASN A 519 28.04 25.30 -24.06
N TRP A 520 29.18 24.68 -24.39
CA TRP A 520 30.16 24.24 -23.40
C TRP A 520 30.90 25.46 -22.83
N ASN A 521 30.63 25.77 -21.57
CA ASN A 521 31.40 26.74 -20.81
C ASN A 521 31.54 26.26 -19.36
N LEU A 522 32.75 25.82 -19.01
CA LEU A 522 33.04 25.30 -17.69
C LEU A 522 33.32 26.41 -16.65
N PHE A 523 33.81 27.56 -17.12
CA PHE A 523 34.25 28.69 -16.30
C PHE A 523 33.65 30.00 -16.84
N SER A 524 32.37 30.27 -16.58
CA SER A 524 31.76 31.55 -16.96
C SER A 524 32.19 32.66 -16.01
N ASP A 525 32.70 33.77 -16.55
CA ASP A 525 33.10 34.97 -15.77
C ASP A 525 31.91 35.81 -15.26
N THR A 526 30.68 35.46 -15.63
CA THR A 526 29.47 36.07 -15.09
C THR A 526 29.06 35.34 -13.81
N TYR A 527 29.12 36.03 -12.67
CA TYR A 527 28.38 35.66 -11.46
C TYR A 527 26.87 35.82 -11.72
N GLU A 528 26.32 35.01 -12.60
CA GLU A 528 24.91 34.66 -12.46
C GLU A 528 24.83 33.81 -11.19
N GLU A 529 23.84 34.07 -10.33
CA GLU A 529 23.40 33.09 -9.34
C GLU A 529 22.88 31.86 -10.09
N PHE A 530 23.78 31.07 -10.68
CA PHE A 530 23.47 29.73 -11.10
C PHE A 530 22.99 29.04 -9.83
N GLN A 531 21.68 28.80 -9.76
CA GLN A 531 21.09 27.96 -8.75
C GLN A 531 21.92 26.67 -8.76
N ASN A 532 22.67 26.44 -7.67
CA ASN A 532 23.57 25.31 -7.47
C ASN A 532 22.77 23.99 -7.41
N TYR A 533 22.14 23.62 -8.53
CA TYR A 533 21.54 22.31 -8.75
C TYR A 533 22.69 21.36 -9.05
N THR A 534 23.38 20.92 -8.00
CA THR A 534 24.36 19.84 -8.12
C THR A 534 23.59 18.54 -8.38
N VAL A 535 24.12 17.65 -9.23
CA VAL A 535 23.59 16.28 -9.43
C VAL A 535 23.33 15.60 -8.09
N ALA A 536 24.18 15.84 -7.10
CA ALA A 536 24.05 15.37 -5.73
C ALA A 536 22.71 15.80 -5.09
N ARG A 537 22.32 17.07 -5.22
CA ARG A 537 21.08 17.61 -4.66
C ARG A 537 19.84 17.01 -5.32
N ASP A 538 19.85 16.89 -6.65
CA ASP A 538 18.76 16.24 -7.39
C ASP A 538 18.69 14.73 -7.09
N THR A 539 19.84 14.05 -6.93
CA THR A 539 19.89 12.62 -6.55
C THR A 539 19.31 12.40 -5.16
N PHE A 540 19.68 13.26 -4.19
CA PHE A 540 19.12 13.23 -2.84
C PHE A 540 17.60 13.42 -2.86
N LEU A 541 17.11 14.44 -3.58
CA LEU A 541 15.68 14.73 -3.65
C LEU A 541 14.90 13.63 -4.39
N ALA A 542 15.47 13.02 -5.43
CA ALA A 542 14.86 11.89 -6.12
C ALA A 542 14.72 10.68 -5.19
N HIS A 543 15.78 10.35 -4.43
CA HIS A 543 15.76 9.24 -3.47
C HIS A 543 14.81 9.51 -2.30
N LEU A 544 14.78 10.75 -1.80
CA LEU A 544 13.82 11.17 -0.79
C LEU A 544 12.37 11.10 -1.29
N GLY A 545 12.11 11.55 -2.52
CA GLY A 545 10.80 11.44 -3.15
C GLY A 545 10.34 9.99 -3.30
N ALA A 546 11.25 9.09 -3.71
CA ALA A 546 10.97 7.65 -3.79
C ALA A 546 10.67 7.05 -2.41
N THR A 547 11.44 7.42 -1.38
CA THR A 547 11.23 6.97 0.01
C THR A 547 9.87 7.42 0.53
N LEU A 548 9.50 8.69 0.32
CA LEU A 548 8.23 9.24 0.80
C LEU A 548 7.03 8.68 0.02
N TRP A 549 7.17 8.43 -1.28
CA TRP A 549 6.17 7.70 -2.06
C TRP A 549 5.99 6.26 -1.57
N GLY A 550 7.08 5.54 -1.30
CA GLY A 550 7.03 4.22 -0.66
C GLY A 550 6.35 4.27 0.70
N SER A 551 6.61 5.33 1.48
CA SER A 551 5.96 5.54 2.79
C SER A 551 4.45 5.74 2.68
N MET A 552 3.99 6.52 1.71
CA MET A 552 2.55 6.66 1.44
C MET A 552 1.93 5.32 1.07
N ARG A 553 2.60 4.52 0.24
CA ARG A 553 2.11 3.23 -0.24
C ARG A 553 2.08 2.13 0.84
N HIS A 554 3.12 2.02 1.66
CA HIS A 554 3.28 0.93 2.64
C HIS A 554 2.65 1.24 4.00
N MET A 555 2.69 2.51 4.44
CA MET A 555 2.21 2.89 5.78
C MET A 555 0.79 3.47 5.73
N ILE A 556 0.51 4.35 4.76
CA ILE A 556 -0.77 5.08 4.71
C ILE A 556 -1.80 4.32 3.88
N SER A 557 -1.47 3.82 2.69
CA SER A 557 -2.40 3.09 1.82
C SER A 557 -1.93 1.66 1.49
N PRO A 558 -1.70 0.81 2.51
CA PRO A 558 -1.23 -0.56 2.27
C PRO A 558 -2.25 -1.38 1.47
N SER A 559 -1.75 -2.43 0.80
CA SER A 559 -2.61 -3.47 0.23
C SER A 559 -3.26 -4.29 1.34
N ILE A 560 -4.46 -4.81 1.08
CA ILE A 560 -5.18 -5.70 1.99
C ILE A 560 -5.20 -7.13 1.46
N ALA A 561 -5.54 -8.10 2.30
CA ALA A 561 -5.81 -9.46 1.87
C ALA A 561 -7.02 -9.50 0.92
N ASP A 562 -7.03 -10.46 0.01
CA ASP A 562 -8.21 -10.77 -0.79
C ASP A 562 -9.37 -11.22 0.11
N GLY A 563 -10.58 -10.75 -0.22
CA GLY A 563 -11.76 -10.91 0.62
C GLY A 563 -12.65 -9.67 0.67
N ALA A 564 -13.87 -9.86 1.19
CA ALA A 564 -14.77 -8.78 1.57
C ALA A 564 -14.86 -8.71 3.10
N PHE A 565 -14.55 -7.54 3.63
CA PHE A 565 -14.57 -7.28 5.06
C PHE A 565 -15.71 -6.31 5.36
N HIS A 566 -16.82 -6.83 5.85
CA HIS A 566 -18.00 -6.02 6.18
C HIS A 566 -17.93 -5.47 7.61
N TYR A 567 -18.53 -4.30 7.82
CA TYR A 567 -18.65 -3.71 9.14
C TYR A 567 -19.73 -4.40 9.98
N TYR A 568 -19.38 -4.80 11.20
CA TYR A 568 -20.32 -5.30 12.21
C TYR A 568 -20.18 -4.53 13.52
N GLU A 569 -21.30 -4.24 14.18
CA GLU A 569 -21.33 -3.51 15.45
C GLU A 569 -20.79 -4.35 16.63
N LYS A 570 -20.99 -5.67 16.58
CA LYS A 570 -20.56 -6.60 17.62
C LYS A 570 -19.61 -7.62 17.02
N ILE A 571 -18.45 -7.81 17.63
CA ILE A 571 -17.48 -8.82 17.25
C ILE A 571 -17.39 -9.84 18.39
N SER A 572 -17.70 -11.10 18.09
CA SER A 572 -17.65 -12.20 19.05
C SER A 572 -16.42 -13.06 18.80
N PHE A 573 -15.39 -12.92 19.63
CA PHE A 573 -14.21 -13.77 19.62
C PHE A 573 -14.51 -15.08 20.36
N GLN A 574 -14.47 -16.21 19.66
CA GLN A 574 -14.62 -17.54 20.25
C GLN A 574 -13.24 -18.20 20.37
N LEU A 575 -12.71 -18.26 21.58
CA LEU A 575 -11.38 -18.79 21.87
C LEU A 575 -11.47 -20.28 22.22
N PHE A 576 -10.96 -21.14 21.35
CA PHE A 576 -10.90 -22.58 21.54
C PHE A 576 -9.48 -23.00 21.95
N PHE A 577 -9.26 -23.28 23.23
CA PHE A 577 -7.97 -23.74 23.73
C PHE A 577 -7.85 -25.26 23.63
N ILE A 578 -6.94 -25.72 22.78
CA ILE A 578 -6.72 -27.14 22.47
C ILE A 578 -5.45 -27.61 23.18
N THR A 579 -5.59 -28.64 24.01
CA THR A 579 -4.51 -29.19 24.86
C THR A 579 -4.39 -30.70 24.68
N GLN A 580 -3.20 -31.28 24.89
CA GLN A 580 -3.03 -32.75 24.78
C GLN A 580 -3.77 -33.48 25.90
N GLU A 581 -3.58 -33.03 27.14
CA GLU A 581 -4.15 -33.63 28.34
C GLU A 581 -5.19 -32.70 28.98
N LYS A 582 -6.09 -33.29 29.77
CA LYS A 582 -7.13 -32.54 30.48
C LYS A 582 -6.53 -31.62 31.55
N VAL A 583 -6.68 -30.31 31.34
CA VAL A 583 -6.37 -29.28 32.35
C VAL A 583 -7.62 -28.97 33.18
N ARG A 584 -7.47 -28.85 34.50
CA ARG A 584 -8.62 -28.69 35.43
C ARG A 584 -9.32 -27.33 35.31
N ASN A 585 -8.62 -26.27 34.91
CA ASN A 585 -9.16 -24.91 34.82
C ASN A 585 -8.42 -24.08 33.76
N ILE A 586 -9.16 -23.21 33.03
CA ILE A 586 -8.61 -22.25 32.05
C ILE A 586 -7.52 -21.36 32.69
N LYS A 587 -7.67 -21.01 33.97
CA LYS A 587 -6.68 -20.22 34.71
C LYS A 587 -5.30 -20.88 34.85
N GLN A 588 -5.20 -22.19 34.58
CA GLN A 588 -3.93 -22.95 34.64
C GLN A 588 -3.25 -23.03 33.27
N LEU A 589 -3.87 -22.52 32.20
CA LEU A 589 -3.26 -22.48 30.88
C LEU A 589 -2.05 -21.53 30.88
N PRO A 590 -1.00 -21.83 30.09
CA PRO A 590 0.16 -20.95 29.93
C PRO A 590 -0.14 -19.70 29.07
N VAL A 591 -1.41 -19.31 28.93
CA VAL A 591 -1.87 -18.17 28.12
C VAL A 591 -2.17 -16.99 29.04
N ASP A 592 -1.64 -15.81 28.69
CA ASP A 592 -2.05 -14.56 29.34
C ASP A 592 -3.36 -14.06 28.74
N LEU A 593 -4.48 -14.51 29.32
CA LEU A 593 -5.82 -14.19 28.81
C LEU A 593 -6.13 -12.71 28.86
N ASN A 594 -5.64 -11.98 29.87
CA ASN A 594 -5.90 -10.55 29.99
C ASN A 594 -5.19 -9.81 28.84
N ALA A 595 -3.90 -10.09 28.63
CA ALA A 595 -3.14 -9.50 27.54
C ALA A 595 -3.75 -9.84 26.16
N LEU A 596 -4.22 -11.07 25.97
CA LEU A 596 -4.90 -11.49 24.74
C LEU A 596 -6.23 -10.75 24.54
N MET A 597 -7.08 -10.67 25.56
CA MET A 597 -8.38 -10.00 25.46
C MET A 597 -8.22 -8.49 25.26
N ASP A 598 -7.27 -7.86 25.95
CA ASP A 598 -6.93 -6.44 25.77
C ASP A 598 -6.39 -6.19 24.36
N GLY A 599 -5.49 -7.05 23.88
CA GLY A 599 -4.96 -6.99 22.51
C GLY A 599 -6.05 -7.14 21.44
N LEU A 600 -6.94 -8.13 21.58
CA LEU A 600 -8.05 -8.34 20.64
C LEU A 600 -9.04 -7.18 20.68
N SER A 601 -9.28 -6.61 21.86
CA SER A 601 -10.12 -5.42 21.99
C SER A 601 -9.50 -4.19 21.33
N SER A 602 -8.16 -4.09 21.28
CA SER A 602 -7.46 -2.97 20.63
C SER A 602 -7.58 -2.97 19.10
N LEU A 603 -7.93 -4.10 18.49
CA LEU A 603 -8.22 -4.21 17.05
C LEU A 603 -9.56 -3.58 16.66
N LEU A 604 -10.46 -3.39 17.62
CA LEU A 604 -11.81 -2.91 17.37
C LEU A 604 -11.84 -1.40 17.23
N LEU A 605 -12.66 -0.93 16.29
CA LEU A 605 -12.94 0.49 16.15
C LEU A 605 -13.79 0.98 17.34
N PRO A 606 -13.73 2.26 17.73
CA PRO A 606 -14.49 2.79 18.88
C PRO A 606 -16.00 2.58 18.83
N SER A 607 -16.57 2.36 17.64
CA SER A 607 -18.00 2.06 17.46
C SER A 607 -18.37 0.59 17.64
N GLN A 608 -17.38 -0.31 17.72
CA GLN A 608 -17.56 -1.77 17.82
C GLN A 608 -17.47 -2.25 19.27
N LYS A 609 -18.10 -3.38 19.57
CA LYS A 609 -18.08 -4.01 20.90
C LYS A 609 -17.55 -5.43 20.83
N ALA A 610 -16.61 -5.76 21.71
CA ALA A 610 -16.08 -7.11 21.87
C ALA A 610 -17.00 -7.97 22.74
N ILE A 611 -17.19 -9.23 22.33
CA ILE A 611 -17.79 -10.30 23.12
C ILE A 611 -16.81 -11.47 23.10
N PHE A 612 -16.52 -12.06 24.26
CA PHE A 612 -15.57 -13.16 24.36
C PHE A 612 -16.26 -14.44 24.81
N GLY A 613 -16.10 -15.50 24.04
CA GLY A 613 -16.40 -16.89 24.41
C GLY A 613 -15.10 -17.66 24.61
N GLN A 614 -15.05 -18.52 25.62
CA GLN A 614 -13.88 -19.34 25.92
C GLN A 614 -14.31 -20.80 26.06
N GLN A 615 -13.61 -21.69 25.36
CA GLN A 615 -13.86 -23.13 25.39
C GLN A 615 -12.53 -23.87 25.52
N MET A 616 -12.51 -24.96 26.29
CA MET A 616 -11.35 -25.86 26.37
C MET A 616 -11.70 -27.19 25.72
N LEU A 617 -10.84 -27.64 24.81
CA LEU A 617 -11.00 -28.87 24.06
C LEU A 617 -9.75 -29.74 24.22
N PRO A 618 -9.72 -30.66 25.20
CA PRO A 618 -8.61 -31.59 25.34
C PRO A 618 -8.67 -32.68 24.25
N LEU A 619 -7.57 -32.90 23.55
CA LEU A 619 -7.44 -33.93 22.50
C LEU A 619 -7.66 -35.36 23.04
N SER A 620 -7.48 -35.57 24.34
CA SER A 620 -7.73 -36.86 25.00
C SER A 620 -9.22 -37.20 25.16
N GLU A 621 -10.13 -36.21 25.10
CA GLU A 621 -11.57 -36.43 25.28
C GLU A 621 -12.34 -36.43 23.94
N ASP A 622 -11.81 -35.77 22.91
CA ASP A 622 -12.40 -35.70 21.58
C ASP A 622 -11.54 -36.46 20.55
N PRO A 623 -11.90 -37.71 20.20
CA PRO A 623 -11.15 -38.50 19.23
C PRO A 623 -11.20 -37.92 17.81
N ALA A 624 -12.24 -37.16 17.47
CA ALA A 624 -12.40 -36.58 16.14
C ALA A 624 -11.49 -35.36 15.97
N LEU A 625 -11.41 -34.50 16.99
CA LEU A 625 -10.43 -33.40 17.05
C LEU A 625 -8.99 -33.93 17.11
N ALA A 626 -8.73 -34.99 17.88
CA ALA A 626 -7.41 -35.66 17.91
C ALA A 626 -7.00 -36.19 16.53
N MET A 627 -7.95 -36.79 15.80
CA MET A 627 -7.72 -37.23 14.42
C MET A 627 -7.43 -36.04 13.50
N ALA A 628 -8.20 -34.94 13.60
CA ALA A 628 -7.97 -33.73 12.82
C ALA A 628 -6.55 -33.17 13.05
N PHE A 629 -6.14 -33.04 14.30
CA PHE A 629 -4.79 -32.61 14.67
C PHE A 629 -3.71 -33.55 14.12
N SER A 630 -3.88 -34.86 14.30
CA SER A 630 -2.91 -35.85 13.81
C SER A 630 -2.78 -35.86 12.29
N VAL A 631 -3.89 -35.69 11.57
CA VAL A 631 -3.93 -35.68 10.09
C VAL A 631 -3.31 -34.40 9.54
N ALA A 632 -3.46 -33.26 10.22
CA ALA A 632 -2.87 -31.99 9.82
C ALA A 632 -1.38 -31.86 10.18
N ARG A 633 -0.87 -32.63 11.14
CA ARG A 633 0.53 -32.56 11.57
C ARG A 633 1.48 -33.08 10.48
N ARG A 634 2.50 -32.29 10.17
CA ARG A 634 3.55 -32.58 9.18
C ARG A 634 4.92 -32.23 9.74
N ALA A 635 5.97 -32.71 9.08
CA ALA A 635 7.34 -32.31 9.36
C ALA A 635 8.03 -31.99 8.04
N ALA A 636 8.69 -30.84 7.97
CA ALA A 636 9.48 -30.43 6.81
C ALA A 636 10.87 -30.01 7.27
N ALA A 637 11.86 -30.28 6.42
CA ALA A 637 13.19 -29.76 6.65
C ALA A 637 13.33 -28.40 5.96
N VAL A 638 13.46 -27.35 6.77
CA VAL A 638 13.53 -25.97 6.30
C VAL A 638 15.00 -25.54 6.23
N PRO A 639 15.49 -25.14 5.05
CA PRO A 639 16.80 -24.50 4.93
C PRO A 639 16.77 -23.14 5.60
N LEU A 640 17.79 -22.83 6.39
CA LEU A 640 17.98 -21.53 7.01
C LEU A 640 19.41 -21.08 6.75
N LEU A 641 19.57 -19.90 6.15
CA LEU A 641 20.87 -19.25 6.08
C LEU A 641 21.01 -18.38 7.34
N LEU A 642 22.08 -18.60 8.07
CA LEU A 642 22.44 -17.81 9.24
C LEU A 642 23.18 -16.54 8.81
N VAL A 643 23.16 -15.52 9.66
CA VAL A 643 23.81 -14.22 9.38
C VAL A 643 25.32 -14.36 9.11
N ASN A 644 25.94 -15.40 9.67
CA ASN A 644 27.34 -15.73 9.41
C ASN A 644 27.60 -16.38 8.01
N GLY A 645 26.58 -16.42 7.15
CA GLY A 645 26.63 -17.05 5.82
C GLY A 645 26.60 -18.57 5.83
N THR A 646 26.43 -19.21 7.00
CA THR A 646 26.38 -20.68 7.09
C THR A 646 24.98 -21.21 6.84
N TYR A 647 24.90 -22.30 6.08
CA TYR A 647 23.64 -23.00 5.82
C TYR A 647 23.36 -24.02 6.92
N ARG A 648 22.18 -23.93 7.53
CA ARG A 648 21.68 -24.88 8.52
C ARG A 648 20.33 -25.43 8.09
N LYS A 649 20.20 -26.76 8.11
CA LYS A 649 18.91 -27.44 7.89
C LYS A 649 18.25 -27.71 9.24
N THR A 650 17.06 -27.15 9.46
CA THR A 650 16.27 -27.39 10.68
C THR A 650 15.04 -28.23 10.34
N ILE A 651 14.79 -29.31 11.09
CA ILE A 651 13.54 -30.09 10.95
C ILE A 651 12.48 -29.37 11.77
N ARG A 652 11.40 -28.95 11.13
CA ARG A 652 10.29 -28.23 11.75
C ARG A 652 9.02 -29.06 11.65
N THR A 653 8.42 -29.32 12.80
CA THR A 653 7.06 -29.84 12.92
C THR A 653 6.06 -28.69 12.76
N TYR A 654 5.05 -28.88 11.91
CA TYR A 654 4.04 -27.87 11.64
C TYR A 654 2.65 -28.46 11.43
N LEU A 655 1.62 -27.64 11.62
CA LEU A 655 0.25 -27.92 11.21
C LEU A 655 0.01 -27.34 9.83
N ASP A 656 -0.46 -28.18 8.92
CA ASP A 656 -0.98 -27.75 7.63
C ASP A 656 -2.35 -27.09 7.83
N SER A 657 -2.41 -25.77 7.61
CA SER A 657 -3.61 -24.99 7.90
C SER A 657 -4.78 -25.40 7.03
N SER A 658 -4.53 -25.75 5.76
CA SER A 658 -5.58 -26.08 4.78
C SER A 658 -6.25 -27.41 5.10
N ILE A 659 -5.45 -28.42 5.45
CA ILE A 659 -5.93 -29.73 5.87
C ILE A 659 -6.68 -29.60 7.20
N LEU A 660 -6.13 -28.82 8.15
CA LEU A 660 -6.77 -28.61 9.45
C LEU A 660 -8.13 -27.93 9.31
N GLN A 661 -8.21 -26.87 8.50
CA GLN A 661 -9.46 -26.15 8.20
C GLN A 661 -10.54 -27.11 7.70
N TYR A 662 -10.19 -27.91 6.69
CA TYR A 662 -11.11 -28.89 6.11
C TYR A 662 -11.62 -29.90 7.14
N GLN A 663 -10.76 -30.39 8.04
CA GLN A 663 -11.20 -31.31 9.09
C GLN A 663 -12.08 -30.62 10.14
N LEU A 664 -11.72 -29.43 10.60
CA LEU A 664 -12.49 -28.68 11.61
C LEU A 664 -13.88 -28.27 11.08
N GLN A 665 -13.98 -27.90 9.81
CA GLN A 665 -15.27 -27.59 9.17
C GLN A 665 -16.22 -28.78 9.20
N ARG A 666 -15.72 -29.99 8.91
CA ARG A 666 -16.52 -31.22 8.98
C ARG A 666 -16.99 -31.56 10.39
N LEU A 667 -16.21 -31.19 11.41
CA LEU A 667 -16.63 -31.34 12.82
C LEU A 667 -17.66 -30.28 13.23
N ASN A 668 -17.68 -29.12 12.56
CA ASN A 668 -18.59 -28.02 12.86
C ASN A 668 -20.00 -28.21 12.27
N ASP A 669 -20.14 -29.04 11.23
CA ASP A 669 -21.45 -29.40 10.67
C ASP A 669 -22.38 -30.07 11.70
N ASP A 670 -21.81 -30.73 12.71
CA ASP A 670 -22.53 -31.35 13.84
C ASP A 670 -22.95 -30.32 14.93
N GLY A 671 -22.65 -29.03 14.75
CA GLY A 671 -23.10 -27.93 15.61
C GLY A 671 -22.32 -27.73 16.91
N SER A 672 -21.28 -28.53 17.16
CA SER A 672 -20.49 -28.49 18.41
C SER A 672 -19.48 -27.33 18.49
N LEU A 673 -19.11 -26.71 17.37
CA LEU A 673 -18.08 -25.65 17.27
C LEU A 673 -18.68 -24.29 16.87
N LYS A 674 -20.00 -24.13 16.90
CA LYS A 674 -20.67 -22.84 16.64
C LYS A 674 -20.86 -22.06 17.93
N GLY A 675 -20.43 -20.80 17.94
CA GLY A 675 -20.73 -19.85 19.00
C GLY A 675 -22.21 -19.51 19.05
N ALA A 676 -22.64 -18.96 20.18
CA ALA A 676 -24.04 -18.63 20.45
C ALA A 676 -24.64 -17.56 19.51
N HIS A 677 -23.84 -16.95 18.63
CA HIS A 677 -24.20 -15.78 17.82
C HIS A 677 -24.05 -15.95 16.29
N ALA A 678 -23.73 -17.16 15.80
CA ALA A 678 -23.50 -17.46 14.39
C ALA A 678 -24.63 -17.06 13.40
N HIS A 679 -25.84 -16.74 13.89
CA HIS A 679 -27.00 -16.38 13.06
C HIS A 679 -27.46 -14.92 13.20
N SER A 680 -26.71 -14.08 13.94
CA SER A 680 -27.06 -12.67 14.11
C SER A 680 -26.53 -11.83 12.94
N LYS A 681 -27.41 -11.15 12.21
CA LYS A 681 -27.01 -10.22 11.13
C LYS A 681 -26.11 -9.07 11.58
N SER A 682 -26.06 -8.77 12.88
CA SER A 682 -25.30 -7.65 13.45
C SER A 682 -24.04 -8.08 14.21
N THR A 683 -23.69 -9.37 14.20
CA THR A 683 -22.56 -9.91 14.96
C THR A 683 -21.67 -10.76 14.06
N LEU A 684 -20.38 -10.40 13.98
CA LEU A 684 -19.37 -11.24 13.37
C LEU A 684 -18.83 -12.21 14.42
N GLU A 685 -18.77 -13.49 14.09
CA GLU A 685 -18.14 -14.50 14.93
C GLU A 685 -16.74 -14.80 14.39
N VAL A 686 -15.73 -14.72 15.26
CA VAL A 686 -14.33 -14.97 14.93
C VAL A 686 -13.82 -16.17 15.75
N PRO A 687 -13.80 -17.38 15.17
CA PRO A 687 -13.29 -18.56 15.85
C PRO A 687 -11.75 -18.58 15.82
N VAL A 688 -11.15 -18.64 17.00
CA VAL A 688 -9.69 -18.69 17.21
C VAL A 688 -9.32 -20.02 17.85
N PHE A 689 -8.73 -20.91 17.07
CA PHE A 689 -8.25 -22.22 17.52
C PHE A 689 -6.80 -22.11 18.00
N TRP A 690 -6.61 -22.24 19.31
CA TRP A 690 -5.33 -22.07 19.97
C TRP A 690 -4.76 -23.41 20.44
N PHE A 691 -3.79 -23.94 19.71
CA PHE A 691 -3.13 -25.22 20.00
C PHE A 691 -1.95 -25.02 20.95
N ILE A 692 -2.02 -25.65 22.12
CA ILE A 692 -0.96 -25.62 23.13
C ILE A 692 -0.23 -26.96 23.11
N HIS A 693 1.06 -26.93 22.75
CA HIS A 693 1.89 -28.11 22.60
C HIS A 693 3.22 -27.97 23.35
N GLY A 694 3.77 -29.06 23.87
CA GLY A 694 5.08 -29.03 24.54
C GLY A 694 6.22 -28.86 23.53
N GLU A 695 6.20 -29.64 22.45
CA GLU A 695 7.23 -29.59 21.40
C GLU A 695 7.06 -28.35 20.50
N PRO A 696 8.14 -27.86 19.85
CA PRO A 696 8.07 -26.78 18.89
C PRO A 696 7.12 -27.11 17.74
N LEU A 697 6.04 -26.35 17.60
CA LEU A 697 5.04 -26.52 16.55
C LEU A 697 4.77 -25.17 15.89
N LEU A 698 4.73 -25.17 14.56
CA LEU A 698 4.42 -23.99 13.74
C LEU A 698 3.17 -24.24 12.89
N VAL A 699 2.69 -23.21 12.21
CA VAL A 699 1.67 -23.29 11.15
C VAL A 699 2.39 -23.09 9.82
N ASP A 700 2.13 -23.95 8.85
CA ASP A 700 2.69 -23.89 7.49
C ASP A 700 4.21 -23.59 7.44
N LYS A 701 4.98 -24.29 8.28
CA LYS A 701 6.46 -24.27 8.38
C LYS A 701 7.08 -22.97 8.95
N HIS A 702 6.43 -21.82 8.81
CA HIS A 702 7.04 -20.50 9.09
C HIS A 702 6.28 -19.64 10.09
N TYR A 703 5.00 -19.90 10.36
CA TYR A 703 4.16 -19.00 11.15
C TYR A 703 3.85 -19.55 12.54
N GLN A 704 3.58 -18.66 13.49
CA GLN A 704 3.00 -19.04 14.79
C GLN A 704 1.46 -18.99 14.76
N ALA A 705 0.90 -18.16 13.88
CA ALA A 705 -0.52 -18.03 13.67
C ALA A 705 -0.82 -17.73 12.19
N LYS A 706 -1.99 -18.17 11.72
CA LYS A 706 -2.44 -17.93 10.35
C LYS A 706 -3.93 -17.63 10.30
N ALA A 707 -4.29 -16.63 9.52
CA ALA A 707 -5.66 -16.32 9.16
C ALA A 707 -6.11 -17.24 8.02
N LEU A 708 -7.31 -17.79 8.15
CA LEU A 708 -8.01 -18.49 7.08
C LEU A 708 -9.32 -17.74 6.80
N SER A 709 -10.02 -18.15 5.75
CA SER A 709 -11.25 -17.48 5.30
C SER A 709 -12.37 -17.47 6.35
N ASP A 710 -12.44 -18.48 7.23
CA ASP A 710 -13.51 -18.65 8.22
C ASP A 710 -13.02 -18.86 9.67
N MET A 711 -11.70 -18.94 9.89
CA MET A 711 -11.13 -19.20 11.21
C MET A 711 -9.69 -18.71 11.35
N VAL A 712 -9.19 -18.64 12.58
CA VAL A 712 -7.80 -18.31 12.89
C VAL A 712 -7.17 -19.47 13.65
N VAL A 713 -5.98 -19.90 13.22
CA VAL A 713 -5.19 -20.95 13.88
C VAL A 713 -3.98 -20.33 14.55
N VAL A 714 -3.78 -20.60 15.83
CA VAL A 714 -2.64 -20.15 16.63
C VAL A 714 -1.98 -21.35 17.28
N VAL A 715 -0.65 -21.38 17.28
CA VAL A 715 0.13 -22.42 17.94
C VAL A 715 1.05 -21.80 19.01
N GLN A 716 1.00 -22.38 20.20
CA GLN A 716 1.86 -22.05 21.32
C GLN A 716 2.69 -23.27 21.71
N SER A 717 4.01 -23.06 21.82
CA SER A 717 4.99 -24.09 22.16
C SER A 717 5.76 -23.74 23.45
N GLU A 718 6.49 -24.69 24.03
CA GLU A 718 7.30 -24.41 25.24
C GLU A 718 8.49 -23.44 25.04
N PRO A 719 9.27 -23.49 23.93
CA PRO A 719 10.46 -22.65 23.77
C PRO A 719 10.14 -21.15 23.72
N SER A 720 10.82 -20.35 24.55
CA SER A 720 10.68 -18.89 24.56
C SER A 720 11.63 -18.16 23.62
N SER A 721 12.50 -18.90 22.93
CA SER A 721 13.48 -18.33 22.01
C SER A 721 13.72 -19.32 20.86
N TRP A 722 13.38 -18.89 19.65
CA TRP A 722 13.51 -19.68 18.43
C TRP A 722 14.14 -18.83 17.33
N GLU A 723 15.22 -19.33 16.74
CA GLU A 723 15.97 -18.64 15.68
C GLU A 723 15.13 -18.52 14.40
N SER A 724 14.82 -17.28 14.02
CA SER A 724 14.05 -16.97 12.81
C SER A 724 14.94 -16.86 11.57
N HIS A 725 14.30 -16.71 10.41
CA HIS A 725 14.96 -16.45 9.13
C HIS A 725 15.21 -14.95 8.87
N LEU A 726 14.77 -14.11 9.81
CA LEU A 726 14.93 -12.67 9.75
C LEU A 726 16.13 -12.25 10.59
N GLU A 727 16.77 -11.18 10.17
CA GLU A 727 17.88 -10.55 10.88
C GLU A 727 17.57 -9.08 11.19
N CYS A 728 18.27 -8.59 12.19
CA CYS A 728 18.36 -7.17 12.52
C CYS A 728 19.79 -6.88 12.94
N ASN A 729 20.40 -5.85 12.33
CA ASN A 729 21.71 -5.31 12.69
C ASN A 729 22.82 -6.37 12.81
N GLY A 730 22.79 -7.38 11.94
CA GLY A 730 23.77 -8.47 11.93
C GLY A 730 23.49 -9.61 12.93
N GLU A 731 22.33 -9.62 13.60
CA GLU A 731 21.90 -10.68 14.52
C GLU A 731 20.57 -11.31 14.07
N SER A 732 20.43 -12.62 14.27
CA SER A 732 19.17 -13.32 13.97
C SER A 732 18.08 -12.93 14.97
N LEU A 733 16.90 -12.59 14.46
CA LEU A 733 15.73 -12.29 15.30
C LEU A 733 15.22 -13.57 15.97
N LEU A 734 14.93 -13.46 17.27
CA LEU A 734 14.46 -14.57 18.09
C LEU A 734 12.94 -14.47 18.30
N TRP A 735 12.23 -15.53 17.96
CA TRP A 735 10.78 -15.66 18.14
C TRP A 735 10.45 -16.30 19.49
N ASP A 736 9.52 -15.69 20.24
CA ASP A 736 8.95 -16.30 21.45
C ASP A 736 7.76 -17.21 21.06
N LEU A 737 7.98 -18.53 20.98
CA LEU A 737 6.90 -19.50 20.69
C LEU A 737 5.99 -19.74 21.90
N ARG A 738 6.42 -19.32 23.10
CA ARG A 738 5.67 -19.48 24.35
C ARG A 738 4.60 -18.42 24.52
N ARG A 739 4.74 -17.25 23.89
CA ARG A 739 3.78 -16.14 23.95
C ARG A 739 3.46 -15.60 22.55
N PRO A 740 2.72 -16.36 21.72
CA PRO A 740 2.40 -15.96 20.35
C PRO A 740 1.28 -14.90 20.26
N ILE A 741 1.15 -13.99 21.24
CA ILE A 741 0.09 -12.97 21.27
C ILE A 741 0.20 -12.04 20.06
N LYS A 742 1.42 -11.58 19.76
CA LYS A 742 1.69 -10.72 18.62
C LYS A 742 1.24 -11.38 17.30
N ALA A 743 1.63 -12.64 17.09
CA ALA A 743 1.23 -13.41 15.91
C ALA A 743 -0.28 -13.69 15.87
N ALA A 744 -0.90 -13.95 17.01
CA ALA A 744 -2.35 -14.11 17.10
C ALA A 744 -3.07 -12.82 16.66
N LEU A 745 -2.58 -11.65 17.09
CA LEU A 745 -3.17 -10.37 16.71
C LEU A 745 -2.97 -10.04 15.23
N THR A 746 -1.82 -10.38 14.62
CA THR A 746 -1.65 -10.24 13.16
C THR A 746 -2.63 -11.13 12.40
N ALA A 747 -2.78 -12.39 12.80
CA ALA A 747 -3.70 -13.31 12.13
C ALA A 747 -5.17 -12.92 12.31
N VAL A 748 -5.56 -12.45 13.51
CA VAL A 748 -6.94 -11.99 13.74
C VAL A 748 -7.23 -10.70 12.99
N SER A 749 -6.28 -9.77 12.88
CA SER A 749 -6.47 -8.53 12.12
C SER A 749 -6.55 -8.75 10.61
N GLU A 750 -5.81 -9.71 10.07
CA GLU A 750 -5.96 -10.20 8.69
C GLU A 750 -7.37 -10.80 8.48
N HIS A 751 -7.84 -11.65 9.40
CA HIS A 751 -9.18 -12.23 9.30
C HIS A 751 -10.31 -11.19 9.44
N LEU A 752 -10.16 -10.21 10.33
CA LEU A 752 -11.18 -9.19 10.59
C LEU A 752 -11.32 -8.17 9.46
N ALA A 753 -10.19 -7.70 8.93
CA ALA A 753 -10.17 -6.53 8.04
C ALA A 753 -9.18 -6.65 6.88
N GLY A 754 -8.58 -7.81 6.67
CA GLY A 754 -7.58 -8.03 5.62
C GLY A 754 -6.28 -7.28 5.85
N LEU A 755 -5.96 -6.91 7.10
CA LEU A 755 -4.75 -6.17 7.39
C LEU A 755 -3.52 -7.08 7.23
N LEU A 756 -2.62 -6.68 6.33
CA LEU A 756 -1.39 -7.41 6.03
C LEU A 756 -0.17 -6.71 6.64
N PRO A 757 0.97 -7.43 6.79
CA PRO A 757 2.24 -6.82 7.14
C PRO A 757 2.60 -5.65 6.22
N LEU A 758 3.05 -4.53 6.81
CA LEU A 758 3.29 -3.28 6.07
C LEU A 758 4.39 -3.39 5.00
N HIS A 759 5.27 -4.41 5.08
CA HIS A 759 6.22 -4.64 4.00
C HIS A 759 5.60 -5.22 2.74
N LEU A 760 4.40 -5.81 2.79
CA LEU A 760 3.77 -6.44 1.63
C LEU A 760 2.84 -5.48 0.91
N VAL A 761 3.08 -5.29 -0.39
CA VAL A 761 2.19 -4.52 -1.27
C VAL A 761 2.06 -5.20 -2.63
N TYR A 762 0.87 -5.16 -3.22
CA TYR A 762 0.67 -5.66 -4.58
C TYR A 762 1.22 -4.69 -5.63
N SER A 763 2.04 -5.18 -6.54
CA SER A 763 2.53 -4.42 -7.69
C SER A 763 1.81 -4.85 -8.96
N GLN A 764 1.00 -3.94 -9.52
CA GLN A 764 0.32 -4.17 -10.79
C GLN A 764 1.31 -4.38 -11.95
N ALA A 765 2.44 -3.66 -11.93
CA ALA A 765 3.48 -3.76 -12.96
C ALA A 765 4.14 -5.15 -13.01
N HIS A 766 4.31 -5.77 -11.84
CA HIS A 766 4.92 -7.11 -11.72
C HIS A 766 3.87 -8.24 -11.68
N GLU A 767 2.59 -7.92 -11.52
CA GLU A 767 1.49 -8.87 -11.24
C GLU A 767 1.76 -9.77 -10.02
N THR A 768 2.53 -9.27 -9.04
CA THR A 768 2.94 -10.00 -7.84
C THR A 768 2.96 -9.09 -6.61
N ALA A 769 2.91 -9.69 -5.42
CA ALA A 769 3.24 -8.98 -4.19
C ALA A 769 4.77 -8.71 -4.15
N ILE A 770 5.12 -7.50 -3.75
CA ILE A 770 6.49 -7.04 -3.52
C ILE A 770 6.69 -6.77 -2.04
N GLU A 771 7.94 -6.86 -1.58
CA GLU A 771 8.34 -6.62 -0.20
C GLU A 771 9.13 -5.31 -0.10
N ASP A 772 8.88 -4.51 0.93
CA ASP A 772 9.71 -3.38 1.36
C ASP A 772 9.73 -3.31 2.89
N TRP A 773 10.88 -3.66 3.47
CA TRP A 773 11.03 -3.83 4.91
C TRP A 773 11.22 -2.52 5.67
N ILE A 774 11.34 -1.36 5.00
CA ILE A 774 11.56 -0.05 5.65
C ILE A 774 10.54 0.20 6.77
N TRP A 775 9.26 -0.08 6.52
CA TRP A 775 8.18 0.21 7.47
C TRP A 775 7.76 -0.98 8.35
N SER A 776 8.56 -2.06 8.40
CA SER A 776 8.37 -3.16 9.35
C SER A 776 8.89 -2.82 10.76
N VAL A 777 8.55 -1.62 11.21
CA VAL A 777 9.03 -0.98 12.44
C VAL A 777 7.89 -0.45 13.31
N GLY A 778 8.23 0.05 14.50
CA GLY A 778 7.25 0.60 15.44
C GLY A 778 6.71 -0.44 16.41
N CYS A 779 5.93 0.02 17.38
CA CYS A 779 5.35 -0.82 18.43
C CYS A 779 4.00 -1.40 18.00
N ASN A 780 3.99 -2.27 16.98
CA ASN A 780 2.76 -2.83 16.44
C ASN A 780 2.90 -4.31 16.02
N PRO A 781 1.78 -5.06 15.88
CA PRO A 781 1.83 -6.48 15.59
C PRO A 781 2.60 -6.87 14.32
N PHE A 782 2.68 -5.96 13.34
CA PHE A 782 3.30 -6.19 12.03
C PHE A 782 4.76 -5.77 11.95
N SER A 783 5.28 -5.12 12.99
CA SER A 783 6.70 -4.81 13.10
C SER A 783 7.51 -6.11 13.22
N ILE A 784 8.73 -6.15 12.70
CA ILE A 784 9.68 -7.23 13.02
C ILE A 784 10.78 -6.77 13.99
N THR A 785 10.91 -5.46 14.16
CA THR A 785 11.98 -4.84 14.94
C THR A 785 11.64 -4.69 16.43
N SER A 786 10.35 -4.74 16.78
CA SER A 786 9.88 -4.66 18.18
C SER A 786 9.07 -5.90 18.58
N GLN A 787 8.86 -6.13 19.87
CA GLN A 787 7.99 -7.20 20.38
C GLN A 787 6.56 -6.71 20.68
N GLY A 788 6.33 -5.40 20.57
CA GLY A 788 5.05 -4.79 20.89
C GLY A 788 3.91 -5.21 19.96
N TRP A 789 2.69 -5.07 20.48
CA TRP A 789 1.47 -5.48 19.78
C TRP A 789 0.35 -4.43 19.83
N HIS A 790 0.70 -3.16 20.06
CA HIS A 790 -0.28 -2.07 20.07
C HIS A 790 -0.69 -1.68 18.65
N ILE A 791 -1.96 -1.39 18.46
CA ILE A 791 -2.47 -0.92 17.17
C ILE A 791 -2.25 0.58 17.06
N SER A 792 -1.55 1.01 16.01
CA SER A 792 -1.41 2.44 15.71
C SER A 792 -2.66 2.99 15.05
N LEU A 793 -2.86 4.31 15.10
CA LEU A 793 -3.98 4.94 14.38
C LEU A 793 -3.89 4.73 12.85
N PHE A 794 -2.69 4.57 12.27
CA PHE A 794 -2.55 4.15 10.87
C PHE A 794 -3.24 2.81 10.58
N GLN A 795 -3.04 1.83 11.47
CA GLN A 795 -3.62 0.50 11.34
C GLN A 795 -5.13 0.52 11.62
N SER A 796 -5.55 1.24 12.66
CA SER A 796 -6.98 1.44 12.95
C SER A 796 -7.71 2.12 11.78
N ASP A 797 -7.11 3.13 11.16
CA ASP A 797 -7.67 3.79 9.99
C ASP A 797 -7.69 2.88 8.75
N THR A 798 -6.71 1.97 8.63
CA THR A 798 -6.69 0.95 7.56
C THR A 798 -7.81 -0.07 7.75
N ILE A 799 -8.05 -0.52 9.00
CA ILE A 799 -9.19 -1.39 9.35
C ILE A 799 -10.51 -0.70 8.97
N ALA A 800 -10.67 0.57 9.36
CA ALA A 800 -11.88 1.32 9.02
C ALA A 800 -12.06 1.51 7.51
N ARG A 801 -10.98 1.80 6.79
CA ARG A 801 -11.01 1.90 5.32
C ARG A 801 -11.33 0.60 4.65
N SER A 802 -10.85 -0.54 5.15
CA SER A 802 -11.18 -1.87 4.60
C SER A 802 -12.69 -2.11 4.58
N TYR A 803 -13.38 -1.77 5.68
CA TYR A 803 -14.85 -1.87 5.76
C TYR A 803 -15.56 -0.93 4.78
N ILE A 804 -15.10 0.31 4.69
CA ILE A 804 -15.67 1.34 3.81
C ILE A 804 -15.46 0.94 2.34
N ILE A 805 -14.25 0.54 1.98
CA ILE A 805 -13.86 0.17 0.62
C ILE A 805 -14.61 -1.07 0.15
N THR A 806 -14.75 -2.09 1.00
CA THR A 806 -15.56 -3.29 0.67
C THR A 806 -16.98 -2.89 0.28
N THR A 807 -17.64 -2.08 1.12
CA THR A 807 -19.03 -1.66 0.87
C THR A 807 -19.14 -0.76 -0.37
N LEU A 808 -18.18 0.16 -0.56
CA LEU A 808 -18.14 1.03 -1.73
C LEU A 808 -17.95 0.21 -3.02
N GLU A 809 -17.00 -0.72 -3.03
CA GLU A 809 -16.71 -1.58 -4.19
C GLU A 809 -17.92 -2.44 -4.57
N GLU A 810 -18.56 -3.10 -3.61
CA GLU A 810 -19.78 -3.89 -3.85
C GLU A 810 -20.91 -3.01 -4.38
N SER A 811 -21.06 -1.79 -3.84
CA SER A 811 -22.07 -0.84 -4.34
C SER A 811 -21.79 -0.38 -5.77
N ILE A 812 -20.52 -0.17 -6.14
CA ILE A 812 -20.09 0.18 -7.50
C ILE A 812 -20.40 -0.99 -8.45
N GLN A 813 -20.00 -2.21 -8.09
CA GLN A 813 -20.28 -3.40 -8.90
C GLN A 813 -21.79 -3.60 -9.11
N LEU A 814 -22.59 -3.41 -8.06
CA LEU A 814 -24.04 -3.54 -8.14
C LEU A 814 -24.66 -2.49 -9.06
N VAL A 815 -24.27 -1.22 -8.90
CA VAL A 815 -24.74 -0.11 -9.76
C VAL A 815 -24.28 -0.29 -11.21
N ASN A 816 -23.01 -0.62 -11.44
CA ASN A 816 -22.47 -0.88 -12.77
C ASN A 816 -23.20 -2.06 -13.44
N SER A 817 -23.46 -3.15 -12.71
CA SER A 817 -24.24 -4.27 -13.23
C SER A 817 -25.68 -3.87 -13.61
N ALA A 818 -26.29 -2.96 -12.85
CA ALA A 818 -27.63 -2.44 -13.12
C ALA A 818 -27.63 -1.51 -14.34
N ILE A 819 -26.65 -0.61 -14.46
CA ILE A 819 -26.45 0.26 -15.63
C ILE A 819 -26.19 -0.60 -16.88
N HIS A 820 -25.38 -1.65 -16.75
CA HIS A 820 -25.11 -2.59 -17.83
C HIS A 820 -26.40 -3.22 -18.37
N ARG A 821 -27.33 -3.62 -17.48
CA ARG A 821 -28.64 -4.12 -17.90
C ARG A 821 -29.45 -3.06 -18.64
N LEU A 822 -29.43 -1.80 -18.21
CA LEU A 822 -30.10 -0.69 -18.90
C LEU A 822 -29.48 -0.36 -20.27
N LEU A 823 -28.18 -0.62 -20.47
CA LEU A 823 -27.51 -0.48 -21.77
C LEU A 823 -27.99 -1.54 -22.78
N LEU A 824 -28.35 -2.73 -22.30
CA LEU A 824 -28.90 -3.80 -23.14
C LEU A 824 -30.35 -3.51 -23.59
N GLU A 825 -31.08 -2.68 -22.84
CA GLU A 825 -32.46 -2.32 -23.14
C GLU A 825 -32.57 -1.23 -24.21
N ARG A 826 -33.17 -1.58 -25.35
CA ARG A 826 -33.33 -0.66 -26.48
C ARG A 826 -34.53 0.26 -26.32
N THR A 827 -34.36 1.52 -26.69
CA THR A 827 -35.44 2.51 -26.66
C THR A 827 -36.32 2.39 -27.91
N SER A 828 -37.65 2.47 -27.72
CA SER A 828 -38.64 2.42 -28.79
C SER A 828 -39.85 3.28 -28.45
N GLU A 829 -40.63 3.69 -29.44
CA GLU A 829 -41.85 4.47 -29.21
C GLU A 829 -42.87 3.70 -28.34
N LYS A 830 -42.96 2.37 -28.50
CA LYS A 830 -43.84 1.50 -27.70
C LYS A 830 -43.38 1.40 -26.24
N SER A 831 -42.07 1.42 -25.97
CA SER A 831 -41.54 1.37 -24.60
C SER A 831 -41.59 2.71 -23.88
N PHE A 832 -41.58 3.83 -24.60
CA PHE A 832 -41.58 5.18 -24.00
C PHE A 832 -42.75 5.42 -23.03
N LYS A 833 -43.98 5.04 -23.42
CA LYS A 833 -45.18 5.24 -22.58
C LYS A 833 -45.09 4.48 -21.25
N LEU A 834 -44.49 3.29 -21.24
CA LEU A 834 -44.30 2.50 -20.03
C LEU A 834 -43.14 3.04 -19.19
N PHE A 835 -42.08 3.49 -19.85
CA PHE A 835 -40.85 4.01 -19.22
C PHE A 835 -41.01 5.38 -18.55
N GLN A 836 -41.99 6.20 -18.95
CA GLN A 836 -42.30 7.48 -18.29
C GLN A 836 -42.59 7.34 -16.79
N SER A 837 -43.18 6.22 -16.36
CA SER A 837 -43.49 6.00 -14.96
C SER A 837 -42.26 5.70 -14.08
N PRO A 838 -41.32 4.80 -14.45
CA PRO A 838 -40.10 4.55 -13.68
C PRO A 838 -39.00 5.61 -13.85
N GLU A 839 -39.01 6.44 -14.89
CA GLU A 839 -37.94 7.41 -15.21
C GLU A 839 -37.52 8.25 -13.99
N ARG A 840 -38.49 8.92 -13.35
CA ARG A 840 -38.22 9.81 -12.20
C ARG A 840 -37.65 9.06 -11.01
N GLU A 841 -38.16 7.88 -10.71
CA GLU A 841 -37.70 7.07 -9.57
C GLU A 841 -36.32 6.47 -9.82
N LEU A 842 -35.99 6.07 -11.05
CA LEU A 842 -34.65 5.60 -11.42
C LEU A 842 -33.60 6.70 -11.22
N VAL A 843 -33.85 7.89 -11.75
CA VAL A 843 -32.96 9.05 -11.62
C VAL A 843 -32.79 9.43 -10.14
N LYS A 844 -33.88 9.51 -9.39
CA LYS A 844 -33.85 9.85 -7.97
C LYS A 844 -33.03 8.84 -7.15
N LYS A 845 -33.23 7.54 -7.37
CA LYS A 845 -32.49 6.49 -6.67
C LYS A 845 -31.00 6.49 -7.05
N TYR A 846 -30.67 6.69 -8.32
CA TYR A 846 -29.28 6.83 -8.76
C TYR A 846 -28.59 8.02 -8.10
N ASN A 847 -29.22 9.21 -8.14
CA ASN A 847 -28.67 10.43 -7.53
C ASN A 847 -28.49 10.27 -6.01
N TYR A 848 -29.38 9.53 -5.35
CA TYR A 848 -29.25 9.23 -3.93
C TYR A 848 -27.99 8.39 -3.62
N VAL A 849 -27.73 7.33 -4.40
CA VAL A 849 -26.50 6.52 -4.25
C VAL A 849 -25.25 7.38 -4.49
N VAL A 850 -25.22 8.18 -5.55
CA VAL A 850 -24.09 9.08 -5.84
C VAL A 850 -23.88 10.10 -4.71
N SER A 851 -24.95 10.63 -4.13
CA SER A 851 -24.86 11.55 -2.99
C SER A 851 -24.23 10.89 -1.76
N LEU A 852 -24.52 9.60 -1.52
CA LEU A 852 -23.93 8.82 -0.43
C LEU A 852 -22.44 8.54 -0.68
N TRP A 853 -22.06 8.17 -1.90
CA TRP A 853 -20.64 8.02 -2.28
C TRP A 853 -19.84 9.30 -2.02
N ARG A 854 -20.37 10.46 -2.44
CA ARG A 854 -19.74 11.77 -2.19
C ARG A 854 -19.58 12.04 -0.70
N ARG A 855 -20.65 11.84 0.08
CA ARG A 855 -20.64 12.06 1.52
C ARG A 855 -19.63 11.16 2.24
N ILE A 856 -19.53 9.90 1.87
CA ILE A 856 -18.55 8.95 2.42
C ILE A 856 -17.13 9.39 2.04
N SER A 857 -16.89 9.80 0.79
CA SER A 857 -15.58 10.30 0.36
C SER A 857 -15.16 11.55 1.15
N THR A 858 -16.06 12.53 1.34
CA THR A 858 -15.78 13.74 2.13
C THR A 858 -15.47 13.44 3.59
N LEU A 859 -16.27 12.59 4.25
CA LEU A 859 -16.05 12.21 5.65
C LEU A 859 -14.75 11.42 5.84
N THR A 860 -14.41 10.58 4.87
CA THR A 860 -13.15 9.82 4.85
C THR A 860 -11.95 10.76 4.68
N GLY A 861 -12.08 11.81 3.86
CA GLY A 861 -11.06 12.86 3.71
C GLY A 861 -10.79 13.67 4.97
N GLU A 862 -11.78 13.82 5.84
CA GLU A 862 -11.63 14.45 7.16
C GLU A 862 -11.14 13.45 8.23
N LEU A 863 -10.78 12.22 7.83
CA LEU A 863 -10.40 11.11 8.72
C LEU A 863 -11.47 10.76 9.78
N ARG A 864 -12.74 11.09 9.50
CA ARG A 864 -13.91 10.85 10.36
C ARG A 864 -14.57 9.51 10.05
N TYR A 865 -13.80 8.44 10.18
CA TYR A 865 -14.22 7.10 9.78
C TYR A 865 -15.48 6.60 10.51
N VAL A 866 -15.68 6.96 11.78
CA VAL A 866 -16.87 6.57 12.55
C VAL A 866 -18.16 7.11 11.92
N ASP A 867 -18.12 8.33 11.39
CA ASP A 867 -19.28 8.93 10.73
C ASP A 867 -19.51 8.34 9.34
N SER A 868 -18.44 8.00 8.62
CA SER A 868 -18.53 7.25 7.36
C SER A 868 -19.16 5.87 7.54
N MET A 869 -18.78 5.13 8.60
CA MET A 869 -19.27 3.78 8.87
C MET A 869 -20.80 3.74 9.10
N ARG A 870 -21.38 4.79 9.70
CA ARG A 870 -22.83 4.91 9.91
C ARG A 870 -23.62 4.99 8.60
N LEU A 871 -22.98 5.37 7.48
CA LEU A 871 -23.61 5.49 6.18
C LEU A 871 -23.56 4.19 5.36
N LEU A 872 -22.77 3.19 5.77
CA LEU A 872 -22.52 1.99 4.98
C LEU A 872 -23.78 1.16 4.76
N TYR A 873 -24.56 0.91 5.81
CA TYR A 873 -25.85 0.20 5.70
C TYR A 873 -26.84 0.94 4.77
N THR A 874 -26.89 2.27 4.88
CA THR A 874 -27.74 3.10 4.02
C THR A 874 -27.30 3.05 2.56
N LEU A 875 -25.98 3.01 2.31
CA LEU A 875 -25.44 2.87 0.96
C LEU A 875 -25.78 1.50 0.35
N GLU A 876 -25.64 0.44 1.14
CA GLU A 876 -26.00 -0.92 0.71
C GLU A 876 -27.50 -1.00 0.35
N ASP A 877 -28.37 -0.50 1.22
CA ASP A 877 -29.82 -0.46 0.96
C ASP A 877 -30.18 0.41 -0.26
N ALA A 878 -29.55 1.58 -0.39
CA ALA A 878 -29.77 2.48 -1.53
C ALA A 878 -29.33 1.85 -2.87
N SER A 879 -28.17 1.18 -2.89
CA SER A 879 -27.64 0.52 -4.10
C SER A 879 -28.49 -0.67 -4.51
N ARG A 880 -28.94 -1.50 -3.56
CA ARG A 880 -29.94 -2.55 -3.79
C ARG A 880 -31.26 -1.98 -4.29
N GLY A 881 -31.76 -0.93 -3.66
CA GLY A 881 -32.99 -0.26 -4.06
C GLY A 881 -32.95 0.31 -5.48
N PHE A 882 -31.79 0.76 -5.96
CA PHE A 882 -31.57 1.14 -7.36
C PHE A 882 -31.58 -0.07 -8.30
N ALA A 883 -30.83 -1.13 -7.97
CA ALA A 883 -30.80 -2.35 -8.78
C ALA A 883 -32.19 -3.01 -8.90
N ASP A 884 -32.97 -3.03 -7.82
CA ASP A 884 -34.35 -3.53 -7.81
C ASP A 884 -35.27 -2.68 -8.68
N GLN A 885 -35.09 -1.35 -8.67
CA GLN A 885 -35.84 -0.46 -9.55
C GLN A 885 -35.53 -0.71 -11.02
N VAL A 886 -34.26 -0.96 -11.35
CA VAL A 886 -33.84 -1.34 -12.71
C VAL A 886 -34.49 -2.66 -13.11
N ASN A 887 -34.45 -3.67 -12.25
CA ASN A 887 -35.07 -4.97 -12.52
C ASN A 887 -36.59 -4.85 -12.71
N ALA A 888 -37.26 -4.05 -11.88
CA ALA A 888 -38.69 -3.77 -12.01
C ALA A 888 -39.01 -3.04 -13.33
N THR A 889 -38.16 -2.10 -13.74
CA THR A 889 -38.31 -1.39 -15.02
C THR A 889 -38.15 -2.33 -16.20
N ILE A 890 -37.15 -3.20 -16.18
CA ILE A 890 -36.94 -4.21 -17.23
C ILE A 890 -38.13 -5.17 -17.28
N ALA A 891 -38.63 -5.62 -16.13
CA ALA A 891 -39.82 -6.47 -16.05
C ALA A 891 -41.07 -5.80 -16.64
N LEU A 892 -41.23 -4.49 -16.46
CA LEU A 892 -42.32 -3.70 -17.08
C LEU A 892 -42.17 -3.61 -18.61
N LEU A 893 -40.94 -3.59 -19.12
CA LEU A 893 -40.65 -3.51 -20.56
C LEU A 893 -40.68 -4.87 -21.26
N HIS A 894 -40.45 -5.96 -20.53
CA HIS A 894 -40.40 -7.33 -21.05
C HIS A 894 -41.59 -7.75 -21.93
N PRO A 895 -42.86 -7.42 -21.63
CA PRO A 895 -44.01 -7.74 -22.50
C PRO A 895 -43.95 -7.07 -23.88
N VAL A 896 -43.35 -5.89 -24.00
CA VAL A 896 -43.17 -5.18 -25.28
C VAL A 896 -42.21 -5.96 -26.19
N HIS A 897 -41.22 -6.64 -25.61
CA HIS A 897 -40.28 -7.49 -26.37
C HIS A 897 -40.89 -8.84 -26.75
N CYS A 898 -41.78 -9.38 -25.92
CA CYS A 898 -42.47 -10.65 -26.18
C CYS A 898 -43.57 -10.53 -27.25
N THR A 899 -44.14 -9.34 -27.45
CA THR A 899 -45.18 -9.07 -28.46
C THR A 899 -44.62 -8.88 -29.87
N ARG A 900 -43.42 -9.42 -30.16
CA ARG A 900 -42.77 -9.36 -31.47
C ARG A 900 -43.76 -9.78 -32.56
N GLU A 901 -44.32 -8.78 -33.26
CA GLU A 901 -45.21 -8.97 -34.40
C GLU A 901 -44.45 -9.84 -35.41
N ARG A 902 -44.75 -11.14 -35.44
CA ARG A 902 -44.39 -11.99 -36.58
C ARG A 902 -45.15 -11.40 -37.75
N LYS A 903 -44.48 -10.58 -38.57
CA LYS A 903 -44.92 -10.32 -39.93
C LYS A 903 -44.90 -11.67 -40.65
N VAL A 904 -46.02 -12.39 -40.60
CA VAL A 904 -46.25 -13.53 -41.47
C VAL A 904 -46.35 -12.93 -42.86
N HIS A 905 -45.28 -13.03 -43.63
CA HIS A 905 -45.36 -12.84 -45.07
C HIS A 905 -46.20 -14.00 -45.62
N VAL A 906 -47.53 -13.82 -45.61
CA VAL A 906 -48.40 -14.60 -46.46
C VAL A 906 -48.06 -14.16 -47.88
N VAL A 907 -47.24 -14.94 -48.57
CA VAL A 907 -47.02 -14.79 -50.01
C VAL A 907 -48.38 -15.03 -50.65
N PHE A 908 -49.09 -13.95 -50.97
CA PHE A 908 -50.33 -14.01 -51.71
C PHE A 908 -49.95 -14.32 -53.16
N ASP A 909 -49.80 -15.62 -53.46
CA ASP A 909 -49.49 -16.09 -54.79
C ASP A 909 -50.74 -15.89 -55.66
N ALA A 910 -50.74 -14.83 -56.48
CA ALA A 910 -51.85 -14.43 -57.35
C ALA A 910 -52.21 -15.51 -58.40
N THR A 911 -51.42 -16.58 -58.49
CA THR A 911 -51.66 -17.76 -59.31
C THR A 911 -52.74 -18.71 -58.76
N THR A 912 -53.15 -18.56 -57.49
CA THR A 912 -54.23 -19.37 -56.90
C THR A 912 -55.63 -18.92 -57.32
N ILE A 913 -55.79 -17.65 -57.75
CA ILE A 913 -57.06 -17.07 -58.21
C ILE A 913 -57.61 -17.77 -59.48
N PRO A 914 -56.82 -18.00 -60.55
CA PRO A 914 -57.31 -18.75 -61.71
C PRO A 914 -57.62 -20.22 -61.39
N ALA A 915 -56.91 -20.86 -60.45
CA ALA A 915 -57.21 -22.23 -60.03
C ALA A 915 -58.58 -22.34 -59.34
N PHE A 916 -58.93 -21.39 -58.47
CA PHE A 916 -60.25 -21.32 -57.85
C PHE A 916 -61.37 -21.03 -58.86
N LEU A 917 -61.11 -20.21 -59.88
CA LEU A 917 -62.07 -19.95 -60.97
C LEU A 917 -62.31 -21.19 -61.84
N VAL A 918 -61.27 -21.97 -62.15
CA VAL A 918 -61.40 -23.24 -62.90
C VAL A 918 -62.22 -24.25 -62.10
N VAL A 919 -61.97 -24.38 -60.79
CA VAL A 919 -62.74 -25.26 -59.90
C VAL A 919 -64.22 -24.83 -59.82
N LEU A 920 -64.50 -23.53 -59.75
CA LEU A 920 -65.87 -22.99 -59.78
C LEU A 920 -66.59 -23.25 -61.12
N VAL A 921 -65.89 -23.13 -62.25
CA VAL A 921 -66.44 -23.43 -63.58
C VAL A 921 -66.73 -24.92 -63.74
N ILE A 922 -65.85 -25.80 -63.23
CA ILE A 922 -66.06 -27.24 -63.23
C ILE A 922 -67.25 -27.62 -62.33
N LEU A 923 -67.34 -27.05 -61.13
CA LEU A 923 -68.49 -27.24 -60.23
C LEU A 923 -69.80 -26.75 -60.86
N TYR A 924 -69.78 -25.62 -61.56
CA TYR A 924 -70.95 -25.11 -62.30
C TYR A 924 -71.36 -26.04 -63.45
N LEU A 925 -70.40 -26.64 -64.17
CA LEU A 925 -70.68 -27.61 -65.24
C LEU A 925 -71.19 -28.95 -64.70
N VAL A 926 -70.70 -29.40 -63.54
CA VAL A 926 -71.12 -30.66 -62.90
C VAL A 926 -72.49 -30.54 -62.25
N LEU A 927 -72.83 -29.37 -61.68
CA LEU A 927 -74.11 -29.11 -61.02
C LEU A 927 -75.22 -28.63 -61.96
N LYS A 928 -74.95 -28.51 -63.27
CA LYS A 928 -75.95 -28.10 -64.25
C LYS A 928 -76.99 -29.23 -64.46
N PRO A 929 -78.27 -29.01 -64.16
CA PRO A 929 -79.28 -30.07 -64.23
C PRO A 929 -79.47 -30.57 -65.66
N ARG A 930 -79.39 -31.90 -65.85
CA ARG A 930 -79.70 -32.55 -67.14
C ARG A 930 -81.20 -32.37 -67.45
N ARG A 931 -81.52 -31.88 -68.66
CA ARG A 931 -82.89 -31.77 -69.15
C ARG A 931 -83.59 -33.14 -69.13
N PRO A 932 -84.87 -33.24 -68.74
CA PRO A 932 -85.60 -34.50 -68.77
C PRO A 932 -85.83 -34.95 -70.22
N LYS A 933 -85.63 -36.26 -70.49
CA LYS A 933 -85.99 -36.90 -71.75
C LYS A 933 -87.53 -36.87 -71.92
N PRO A 934 -88.06 -36.61 -73.13
CA PRO A 934 -89.50 -36.68 -73.38
C PRO A 934 -89.98 -38.14 -73.43
N LYS A 935 -91.19 -38.40 -72.91
CA LYS A 935 -91.95 -39.62 -73.19
C LYS A 935 -92.74 -39.41 -74.49
N ILE A 936 -92.58 -40.31 -75.45
CA ILE A 936 -93.53 -40.56 -76.54
C ILE A 936 -94.34 -41.80 -76.11
N ASN A 937 -95.66 -41.74 -76.31
CA ASN A 937 -96.62 -42.81 -76.04
C ASN A 937 -96.25 -44.14 -76.71
#